data_AF-A0A922M7B4-F1
#
_entry.id   AF-A0A922M7B4-F1
#
_cell.length_a   1.000
_cell.length_b   1.000
_cell.length_c   1.000
_cell.angle_alpha   90.00
_cell.angle_beta   90.00
_cell.angle_gamma   90.00
#
_symmetry.space_group_name_H-M   'P 1'
#
loop_
_entity.id
_entity.type
_entity.pdbx_description
1 polymer ?
#
loop_
_entity_poly.entity_id
_entity_poly.type
_entity_poly.pdbx_seq_one_letter_code
_entity_poly.pdbx_strand_id
1 'polypeptide(L)'
;MGKKKERCSKRKRRACLLEKCANMTKRKKQLLEQCSENETMESSTCNKNKEMTASFLGNENDALPNYAELQNVLPANADTNDTNILQNDGIPAATISSQCSSDKISTVMTIESPTEAPIEPEVQDIGHRIIDVNHFVTELIKFSEHKSLFNCGLATLKFESEHRVGLQSEFTYVCSLCGYKNKIKSSLADVNKDAVAGFMAAGCGQAQLNQFLSGVGLPNMSDFTYNKMHNDICDDWEETAWDEMKKAGDREKEAALKEGSVNKDGIPLIDVIVDGCWCKRSYRSNYAALSGCAAIIGRRFGQVLYMCVKNKYCCICARAEKKKETPKKHDCYKNFNGASAAMESTIITEGFKQSLDMHGLIYSRFIADGDSSTYAKIINARPYPDITVTKIYCRNHLLRNYSNKLLQLASNTQYAIADRKNLTQKKILRSRKYICDAIKLHKETKNENGLYIDINASIFHAFDIHENCNRQLCQHMGLDETNPFFGSLLWQKIKTVVAQLADKAHSLIEDVDSNLVERFNGVIAKMVGGKRVNYAQRRSYQARCAGALISFNTGKLLSTVQRKVYGTSPRLSIKKHENAINAKRLKAKLNIRKKNRTLVPRTLNLDYGEVVDKPDLDKDTLEKAKKTFVQNLSKTNEERNEIEKRTILQSESGEWLELRRNMLTASNFGKVIKRKQTNSCQNLVKNLLYKPSIDHVQSISHGKKYEKVALEQLSSMHKINIKNCGLFIDEKYPFLGATPDGITTSDMLVEIKCPIAPFKNGIEDAIENKKMHFYKKTNGEVVINQRSDWYFQIQGQLHICKKDSCLLGIWYGNNKIKTEIIKKNDAFWKKEMEPKLLKFYYDCLLPELVDPRHTRNKPIRDPDYVIVHNNKNSVPDTCNEQLEKATGSGKENADSNQQSVVEYEDVFSFSDF
;
A
#
# COMPACT_ATOMS: atom_id res chain seq x y z
N MET A 1 28.13 -44.98 -4.33
CA MET A 1 27.80 -44.68 -2.90
C MET A 1 26.64 -43.70 -2.67
N GLY A 2 26.30 -42.78 -3.59
CA GLY A 2 25.21 -41.79 -3.40
C GLY A 2 23.78 -42.35 -3.31
N LYS A 3 23.43 -43.36 -4.12
CA LYS A 3 22.06 -43.92 -4.16
C LYS A 3 21.67 -44.73 -2.90
N LYS A 4 22.64 -45.25 -2.12
CA LYS A 4 22.38 -45.94 -0.83
C LYS A 4 22.09 -44.97 0.32
N LYS A 5 22.71 -43.78 0.35
CA LYS A 5 22.46 -42.74 1.37
C LYS A 5 21.07 -42.11 1.22
N GLU A 6 20.59 -41.94 -0.01
CA GLU A 6 19.26 -41.36 -0.27
C GLU A 6 18.10 -42.31 0.10
N ARG A 7 18.25 -43.61 -0.17
CA ARG A 7 17.27 -44.64 0.25
C ARG A 7 17.20 -44.80 1.77
N CYS A 8 18.31 -44.65 2.50
CA CYS A 8 18.34 -44.70 3.96
C CYS A 8 17.65 -43.47 4.60
N SER A 9 17.84 -42.27 4.01
CA SER A 9 17.18 -41.03 4.44
C SER A 9 15.65 -41.07 4.24
N LYS A 10 15.18 -41.61 3.10
CA LYS A 10 13.75 -41.77 2.81
C LYS A 10 13.08 -42.81 3.74
N ARG A 11 13.76 -43.90 4.11
CA ARG A 11 13.26 -44.88 5.10
C ARG A 11 13.15 -44.29 6.51
N LYS A 12 14.15 -43.53 6.98
CA LYS A 12 14.09 -42.85 8.30
C LYS A 12 12.97 -41.80 8.37
N ARG A 13 12.71 -41.05 7.30
CA ARG A 13 11.59 -40.09 7.24
C ARG A 13 10.22 -40.77 7.25
N ARG A 14 10.07 -41.92 6.57
CA ARG A 14 8.81 -42.69 6.56
C ARG A 14 8.52 -43.36 7.90
N ALA A 15 9.56 -43.88 8.58
CA ALA A 15 9.44 -44.41 9.94
C ALA A 15 9.00 -43.33 10.95
N CYS A 16 9.61 -42.13 10.89
CA CYS A 16 9.23 -40.99 11.75
C CYS A 16 7.79 -40.50 11.49
N LEU A 17 7.30 -40.59 10.25
CA LEU A 17 5.91 -40.24 9.90
C LEU A 17 4.90 -41.28 10.41
N LEU A 18 5.23 -42.57 10.32
CA LEU A 18 4.39 -43.65 10.84
C LEU A 18 4.32 -43.63 12.38
N GLU A 19 5.43 -43.34 13.05
CA GLU A 19 5.50 -43.18 14.51
C GLU A 19 4.71 -41.95 14.98
N LYS A 20 4.72 -40.85 14.21
CA LYS A 20 3.87 -39.67 14.47
C LYS A 20 2.39 -39.95 14.28
N CYS A 21 2.02 -40.73 13.26
CA CYS A 21 0.62 -41.17 13.08
C CYS A 21 0.17 -42.12 14.20
N ALA A 22 1.02 -43.08 14.61
CA ALA A 22 0.72 -43.98 15.71
C ALA A 22 0.52 -43.21 17.04
N ASN A 23 1.38 -42.23 17.32
CA ASN A 23 1.26 -41.36 18.50
C ASN A 23 0.02 -40.46 18.44
N MET A 24 -0.38 -39.97 17.26
CA MET A 24 -1.63 -39.21 17.08
C MET A 24 -2.86 -40.08 17.35
N THR A 25 -2.87 -41.33 16.88
CA THR A 25 -3.97 -42.28 17.11
C THR A 25 -4.06 -42.70 18.58
N LYS A 26 -2.92 -42.94 19.24
CA LYS A 26 -2.84 -43.26 20.68
C LYS A 26 -3.34 -42.10 21.55
N ARG A 27 -3.00 -40.87 21.18
CA ARG A 27 -3.45 -39.64 21.86
C ARG A 27 -4.94 -39.35 21.64
N LYS A 28 -5.47 -39.69 20.45
CA LYS A 28 -6.91 -39.60 20.16
C LYS A 28 -7.71 -40.63 20.96
N LYS A 29 -7.16 -41.83 21.18
CA LYS A 29 -7.77 -42.87 22.02
C LYS A 29 -7.77 -42.48 23.50
N GLN A 30 -6.65 -41.96 24.02
CA GLN A 30 -6.59 -41.40 25.38
C GLN A 30 -7.54 -40.22 25.61
N LEU A 31 -7.74 -39.35 24.61
CA LEU A 31 -8.69 -38.23 24.70
C LEU A 31 -10.16 -38.68 24.66
N LEU A 32 -10.45 -39.80 24.00
CA LEU A 32 -11.80 -40.39 23.98
C LEU A 32 -12.10 -41.11 25.30
N GLU A 33 -11.11 -41.82 25.88
CA GLU A 33 -11.21 -42.45 27.20
C GLU A 33 -11.36 -41.39 28.33
N GLN A 34 -10.68 -40.24 28.21
CA GLN A 34 -10.86 -39.10 29.13
C GLN A 34 -12.18 -38.33 28.95
N CYS A 35 -12.86 -38.45 27.81
CA CYS A 35 -14.20 -37.87 27.63
C CYS A 35 -15.28 -38.76 28.25
N SER A 36 -15.13 -40.08 28.20
CA SER A 36 -16.07 -41.02 28.82
C SER A 36 -16.04 -41.01 30.36
N GLU A 37 -14.93 -40.60 30.98
CA GLU A 37 -14.82 -40.48 32.44
C GLU A 37 -15.39 -39.15 32.98
N ASN A 38 -15.63 -38.14 32.13
CA ASN A 38 -16.18 -36.84 32.54
C ASN A 38 -17.71 -36.73 32.33
N GLU A 39 -18.32 -37.62 31.54
CA GLU A 39 -19.79 -37.66 31.36
C GLU A 39 -20.55 -38.25 32.56
N THR A 40 -19.85 -38.86 33.54
CA THR A 40 -20.46 -39.41 34.77
C THR A 40 -20.46 -38.44 35.95
N MET A 41 -19.87 -37.23 35.85
CA MET A 41 -19.87 -36.23 36.93
C MET A 41 -20.73 -34.98 36.70
N GLU A 42 -21.25 -34.71 35.50
CA GLU A 42 -22.05 -33.49 35.20
C GLU A 42 -23.58 -33.70 35.20
N SER A 43 -24.10 -34.81 35.71
CA SER A 43 -25.55 -35.03 35.85
C SER A 43 -26.18 -34.46 37.14
N SER A 44 -25.41 -33.79 38.02
CA SER A 44 -25.90 -33.37 39.34
C SER A 44 -26.02 -31.86 39.60
N THR A 45 -25.69 -30.97 38.65
CA THR A 45 -25.65 -29.51 38.92
C THR A 45 -26.33 -28.59 37.90
N CYS A 46 -27.21 -29.11 37.04
CA CYS A 46 -28.02 -28.28 36.14
C CYS A 46 -29.52 -28.40 36.44
N ASN A 47 -29.95 -27.93 37.62
CA ASN A 47 -31.37 -27.91 38.00
C ASN A 47 -31.83 -26.61 38.69
N LYS A 48 -31.19 -25.46 38.40
CA LYS A 48 -31.55 -24.18 39.09
C LYS A 48 -31.72 -22.91 38.25
N ASN A 49 -31.59 -22.91 36.93
CA ASN A 49 -31.77 -21.66 36.14
C ASN A 49 -32.74 -21.81 34.96
N LYS A 50 -33.96 -22.30 35.24
CA LYS A 50 -35.08 -22.35 34.26
C LYS A 50 -36.31 -21.54 34.66
N GLU A 51 -36.22 -20.68 35.68
CA GLU A 51 -37.31 -19.80 36.12
C GLU A 51 -36.93 -18.32 36.00
N MET A 52 -36.65 -17.82 34.79
CA MET A 52 -36.64 -16.38 34.52
C MET A 52 -36.47 -16.10 33.03
N THR A 53 -37.50 -16.37 32.22
CA THR A 53 -37.79 -15.71 30.92
C THR A 53 -38.99 -16.40 30.27
N ALA A 54 -40.13 -16.36 30.95
CA ALA A 54 -41.44 -16.71 30.41
C ALA A 54 -42.40 -15.54 30.69
N SER A 55 -42.14 -14.41 30.05
CA SER A 55 -43.11 -13.34 29.86
C SER A 55 -42.64 -12.53 28.65
N PHE A 56 -43.59 -12.16 27.80
CA PHE A 56 -43.45 -11.55 26.47
C PHE A 56 -43.45 -12.51 25.28
N LEU A 57 -44.58 -12.39 24.57
CA LEU A 57 -44.94 -12.88 23.24
C LEU A 57 -45.63 -14.25 23.24
N GLY A 58 -46.96 -14.13 23.26
CA GLY A 58 -47.91 -15.21 23.18
C GLY A 58 -48.06 -15.83 21.80
N ASN A 59 -48.75 -16.97 21.89
CA ASN A 59 -49.37 -17.84 20.90
C ASN A 59 -49.72 -17.23 19.54
N GLU A 60 -49.44 -18.01 18.49
CA GLU A 60 -50.50 -18.70 17.74
C GLU A 60 -49.93 -19.94 17.02
N ASN A 61 -50.67 -21.04 17.14
CA ASN A 61 -50.38 -22.38 16.63
C ASN A 61 -50.83 -22.52 15.17
N ASP A 62 -50.17 -23.35 14.37
CA ASP A 62 -50.68 -24.71 14.05
C ASP A 62 -49.93 -25.43 12.90
N ALA A 63 -49.62 -26.69 13.22
CA ALA A 63 -49.58 -27.91 12.39
C ALA A 63 -48.69 -28.02 11.13
N LEU A 64 -47.64 -28.85 11.25
CA LEU A 64 -47.10 -29.68 10.17
C LEU A 64 -47.04 -31.14 10.68
N PRO A 65 -47.52 -32.15 9.93
CA PRO A 65 -47.43 -33.54 10.37
C PRO A 65 -46.05 -34.15 10.11
N ASN A 66 -45.72 -35.02 11.04
CA ASN A 66 -44.56 -35.90 11.15
C ASN A 66 -44.56 -36.98 10.05
N TYR A 67 -43.41 -37.20 9.41
CA TYR A 67 -43.12 -38.41 8.63
C TYR A 67 -41.73 -38.90 9.00
N ALA A 68 -41.68 -39.66 10.09
CA ALA A 68 -40.62 -40.60 10.38
C ALA A 68 -41.12 -41.98 9.95
N GLU A 69 -40.70 -42.44 8.78
CA GLU A 69 -40.63 -43.85 8.41
C GLU A 69 -40.04 -43.95 6.99
N LEU A 70 -38.82 -44.46 6.90
CA LEU A 70 -38.34 -45.37 5.85
C LEU A 70 -36.83 -45.59 6.04
N GLN A 71 -36.54 -46.67 6.75
CA GLN A 71 -35.22 -47.28 6.87
C GLN A 71 -35.18 -48.50 5.94
N ASN A 72 -33.99 -48.75 5.37
CA ASN A 72 -33.47 -50.04 4.90
C ASN A 72 -33.97 -50.61 3.56
N VAL A 73 -33.13 -50.49 2.51
CA VAL A 73 -32.57 -51.64 1.74
C VAL A 73 -31.24 -51.21 1.11
N LEU A 74 -30.12 -51.80 1.54
CA LEU A 74 -28.87 -51.92 0.80
C LEU A 74 -28.27 -53.30 1.12
N PRO A 75 -27.90 -54.14 0.13
CA PRO A 75 -27.14 -55.36 0.40
C PRO A 75 -25.63 -55.14 0.29
N ALA A 76 -24.91 -56.02 0.98
CA ALA A 76 -23.49 -55.98 1.29
C ALA A 76 -22.62 -56.89 0.38
N ASN A 77 -21.38 -56.44 0.18
CA ASN A 77 -20.07 -57.14 0.08
C ASN A 77 -19.89 -58.42 -0.76
N ALA A 78 -18.88 -58.38 -1.64
CA ALA A 78 -17.71 -59.30 -1.64
C ALA A 78 -16.57 -58.77 -2.55
N ASP A 79 -15.39 -58.52 -1.98
CA ASP A 79 -14.02 -59.03 -2.30
C ASP A 79 -13.69 -59.42 -3.77
N THR A 80 -12.49 -59.23 -4.36
CA THR A 80 -11.11 -58.97 -3.92
C THR A 80 -10.22 -58.56 -5.13
N ASN A 81 -9.10 -57.88 -4.85
CA ASN A 81 -7.80 -57.86 -5.56
C ASN A 81 -7.73 -57.80 -7.10
N ASP A 82 -7.16 -56.72 -7.64
CA ASP A 82 -5.79 -56.82 -8.16
C ASP A 82 -5.12 -55.46 -8.42
N THR A 83 -3.88 -55.39 -7.96
CA THR A 83 -2.92 -54.30 -8.15
C THR A 83 -2.26 -54.41 -9.51
N ASN A 84 -2.21 -53.32 -10.28
CA ASN A 84 -1.00 -53.07 -11.09
C ASN A 84 -0.73 -51.58 -11.32
N ILE A 85 0.56 -51.30 -11.20
CA ILE A 85 1.23 -50.01 -11.09
C ILE A 85 1.60 -49.53 -12.49
N LEU A 86 1.26 -48.29 -12.85
CA LEU A 86 2.13 -47.47 -13.69
C LEU A 86 2.18 -46.04 -13.12
N GLN A 87 3.29 -45.76 -12.47
CA GLN A 87 3.79 -44.41 -12.24
C GLN A 87 4.16 -43.80 -13.60
N ASN A 88 3.74 -42.57 -13.87
CA ASN A 88 4.49 -41.75 -14.81
C ASN A 88 4.69 -40.34 -14.25
N ASP A 89 5.96 -39.98 -14.20
CA ASP A 89 6.51 -38.73 -13.71
C ASP A 89 6.16 -37.55 -14.63
N GLY A 90 6.29 -36.35 -14.08
CA GLY A 90 5.70 -35.12 -14.60
C GLY A 90 6.16 -34.64 -15.97
N ILE A 91 5.32 -33.78 -16.55
CA ILE A 91 5.66 -32.89 -17.68
C ILE A 91 5.11 -31.48 -17.38
N PRO A 92 5.83 -30.41 -17.79
CA PRO A 92 5.64 -29.04 -17.30
C PRO A 92 4.46 -28.30 -17.96
N ALA A 93 4.11 -27.17 -17.35
CA ALA A 93 3.16 -26.19 -17.85
C ALA A 93 3.52 -25.70 -19.27
N ALA A 94 2.73 -26.09 -20.27
CA ALA A 94 2.78 -25.55 -21.62
C ALA A 94 1.86 -24.32 -21.72
N THR A 95 2.48 -23.18 -21.90
CA THR A 95 1.85 -21.93 -22.35
C THR A 95 1.50 -22.10 -23.82
N ILE A 96 0.22 -22.23 -24.17
CA ILE A 96 -0.21 -22.18 -25.56
C ILE A 96 -0.36 -20.70 -25.96
N SER A 97 0.70 -20.17 -26.55
CA SER A 97 0.63 -18.98 -27.39
C SER A 97 0.14 -19.39 -28.78
N SER A 98 -1.08 -19.01 -29.15
CA SER A 98 -1.50 -19.04 -30.54
C SER A 98 -0.83 -17.87 -31.28
N GLN A 99 0.36 -18.11 -31.81
CA GLN A 99 0.90 -17.34 -32.92
C GLN A 99 0.26 -17.88 -34.20
N CYS A 100 -0.69 -17.11 -34.72
CA CYS A 100 -1.10 -17.20 -36.11
C CYS A 100 -0.19 -16.25 -36.89
N SER A 101 0.75 -16.81 -37.64
CA SER A 101 1.52 -16.11 -38.67
C SER A 101 1.14 -16.74 -40.01
N SER A 102 0.47 -15.94 -40.82
CA SER A 102 0.32 -16.16 -42.25
C SER A 102 1.64 -15.84 -42.93
N ASP A 103 2.17 -16.75 -43.74
CA ASP A 103 2.83 -16.41 -45.00
C ASP A 103 2.72 -17.56 -46.00
N LYS A 104 2.48 -17.17 -47.24
CA LYS A 104 2.09 -17.96 -48.40
C LYS A 104 3.29 -18.71 -48.98
N ILE A 105 3.13 -19.99 -49.35
CA ILE A 105 3.83 -20.59 -50.47
C ILE A 105 2.84 -21.44 -51.27
N SER A 106 2.80 -21.16 -52.57
CA SER A 106 2.01 -21.79 -53.61
C SER A 106 2.52 -23.19 -53.94
N THR A 107 1.63 -24.19 -53.93
CA THR A 107 1.77 -25.37 -54.79
C THR A 107 0.39 -25.82 -55.21
N VAL A 108 0.05 -25.55 -56.48
CA VAL A 108 -1.00 -26.27 -57.21
C VAL A 108 -0.48 -27.68 -57.42
N MET A 109 -1.20 -28.73 -57.02
CA MET A 109 -1.37 -29.94 -57.84
C MET A 109 -2.45 -30.88 -57.24
N THR A 110 -3.36 -31.26 -58.14
CA THR A 110 -4.20 -32.47 -58.22
C THR A 110 -5.27 -32.71 -57.15
N ILE A 111 -6.51 -32.52 -57.62
CA ILE A 111 -7.77 -32.95 -57.03
C ILE A 111 -7.87 -34.48 -57.17
N GLU A 112 -7.88 -35.19 -56.04
CA GLU A 112 -8.52 -36.51 -55.96
C GLU A 112 -9.77 -36.35 -55.09
N SER A 113 -10.91 -36.71 -55.67
CA SER A 113 -12.24 -36.66 -55.03
C SER A 113 -12.31 -37.66 -53.89
N PRO A 114 -12.62 -37.25 -52.64
CA PRO A 114 -12.98 -38.19 -51.59
C PRO A 114 -14.43 -38.62 -51.80
N THR A 115 -14.62 -39.93 -51.98
CA THR A 115 -15.88 -40.65 -51.94
C THR A 115 -16.69 -40.27 -50.71
N GLU A 116 -17.97 -39.94 -50.93
CA GLU A 116 -18.95 -39.61 -49.90
C GLU A 116 -19.05 -40.76 -48.88
N ALA A 117 -18.64 -40.49 -47.64
CA ALA A 117 -19.01 -41.35 -46.51
C ALA A 117 -20.52 -41.21 -46.27
N PRO A 118 -21.24 -42.29 -45.92
CA PRO A 118 -22.68 -42.23 -45.65
C PRO A 118 -22.95 -41.20 -44.56
N ILE A 119 -23.83 -40.25 -44.86
CA ILE A 119 -24.39 -39.31 -43.89
C ILE A 119 -25.17 -40.16 -42.88
N GLU A 120 -24.59 -40.38 -41.69
CA GLU A 120 -25.37 -40.86 -40.55
C GLU A 120 -26.48 -39.83 -40.29
N PRO A 121 -27.74 -40.26 -40.07
CA PRO A 121 -28.83 -39.34 -39.80
C PRO A 121 -28.46 -38.52 -38.56
N GLU A 122 -28.51 -37.18 -38.68
CA GLU A 122 -28.39 -36.27 -37.55
C GLU A 122 -29.37 -36.74 -36.47
N VAL A 123 -28.84 -37.39 -35.43
CA VAL A 123 -29.58 -37.64 -34.21
C VAL A 123 -29.95 -36.25 -33.71
N GLN A 124 -31.24 -35.89 -33.80
CA GLN A 124 -31.76 -34.71 -33.12
C GLN A 124 -31.39 -34.88 -31.65
N ASP A 125 -30.38 -34.15 -31.19
CA ASP A 125 -29.93 -34.19 -29.82
C ASP A 125 -31.03 -33.56 -28.95
N ILE A 126 -31.96 -34.41 -28.48
CA ILE A 126 -33.06 -34.03 -27.59
C ILE A 126 -32.48 -33.80 -26.19
N GLY A 127 -31.72 -32.72 -26.03
CA GLY A 127 -31.31 -32.25 -24.72
C GLY A 127 -32.50 -31.73 -23.91
N HIS A 128 -32.29 -31.50 -22.61
CA HIS A 128 -33.30 -30.91 -21.72
C HIS A 128 -33.68 -29.48 -22.16
N ARG A 129 -34.87 -29.01 -21.74
CA ARG A 129 -35.36 -27.64 -21.96
C ARG A 129 -35.88 -27.04 -20.65
N ILE A 130 -35.70 -25.73 -20.49
CA ILE A 130 -36.26 -24.98 -19.36
C ILE A 130 -37.66 -24.51 -19.77
N ILE A 131 -38.68 -25.00 -19.06
CA ILE A 131 -40.08 -24.66 -19.29
C ILE A 131 -40.70 -24.11 -18.00
N ASP A 132 -41.38 -22.97 -18.10
CA ASP A 132 -42.33 -22.54 -17.07
C ASP A 132 -43.63 -23.32 -17.27
N VAL A 133 -43.81 -24.36 -16.46
CA VAL A 133 -44.88 -25.34 -16.62
C VAL A 133 -46.26 -24.68 -16.70
N ASN A 134 -46.55 -23.73 -15.81
CA ASN A 134 -47.87 -23.08 -15.78
C ASN A 134 -48.11 -22.24 -17.03
N HIS A 135 -47.12 -21.44 -17.43
CA HIS A 135 -47.21 -20.64 -18.66
C HIS A 135 -47.38 -21.54 -19.90
N PHE A 136 -46.51 -22.54 -20.04
CA PHE A 136 -46.45 -23.38 -21.22
C PHE A 136 -47.72 -24.21 -21.40
N VAL A 137 -48.21 -24.85 -20.33
CA VAL A 137 -49.46 -25.62 -20.35
C VAL A 137 -50.66 -24.70 -20.63
N THR A 138 -50.70 -23.50 -20.03
CA THR A 138 -51.78 -22.54 -20.27
C THR A 138 -51.84 -22.09 -21.74
N GLU A 139 -50.69 -21.78 -22.34
CA GLU A 139 -50.63 -21.39 -23.75
C GLU A 139 -50.97 -22.56 -24.69
N LEU A 140 -50.62 -23.80 -24.32
CA LEU A 140 -51.05 -25.00 -25.03
C LEU A 140 -52.57 -25.20 -24.97
N ILE A 141 -53.18 -25.03 -23.80
CA ILE A 141 -54.64 -25.11 -23.62
C ILE A 141 -55.33 -24.02 -24.45
N LYS A 142 -54.88 -22.76 -24.34
CA LYS A 142 -55.41 -21.66 -25.17
C LYS A 142 -55.28 -21.93 -26.66
N PHE A 143 -54.16 -22.51 -27.09
CA PHE A 143 -53.96 -22.89 -28.48
C PHE A 143 -54.90 -24.03 -28.89
N SER A 144 -55.23 -24.96 -27.98
CA SER A 144 -56.18 -26.04 -28.27
C SER A 144 -57.62 -25.55 -28.46
N GLU A 145 -57.97 -24.40 -27.91
CA GLU A 145 -59.29 -23.76 -27.98
C GLU A 145 -59.43 -22.80 -29.18
N HIS A 146 -58.59 -22.94 -30.21
CA HIS A 146 -58.66 -22.08 -31.39
C HIS A 146 -59.98 -22.29 -32.15
N LYS A 147 -60.58 -21.19 -32.62
CA LYS A 147 -61.84 -21.23 -33.38
C LYS A 147 -61.64 -21.94 -34.72
N SER A 148 -62.41 -23.00 -34.94
CA SER A 148 -62.33 -23.87 -36.11
C SER A 148 -63.70 -24.49 -36.39
N LEU A 149 -63.96 -24.84 -37.66
CA LEU A 149 -65.15 -25.63 -38.07
C LEU A 149 -65.02 -27.11 -37.66
N PHE A 150 -63.82 -27.55 -37.29
CA PHE A 150 -63.50 -28.89 -36.83
C PHE A 150 -63.41 -28.95 -35.30
N ASN A 151 -63.69 -30.12 -34.71
CA ASN A 151 -63.59 -30.36 -33.26
C ASN A 151 -62.11 -30.44 -32.80
N CYS A 152 -61.40 -29.33 -32.93
CA CYS A 152 -60.00 -29.17 -32.57
C CYS A 152 -59.82 -29.23 -31.04
N GLY A 153 -58.69 -29.79 -30.60
CA GLY A 153 -58.36 -29.90 -29.18
C GLY A 153 -56.92 -30.35 -28.94
N LEU A 154 -56.51 -30.54 -27.69
CA LEU A 154 -55.12 -30.89 -27.32
C LEU A 154 -54.59 -32.12 -28.07
N ALA A 155 -55.43 -33.16 -28.24
CA ALA A 155 -55.06 -34.38 -28.96
C ALA A 155 -54.76 -34.16 -30.45
N THR A 156 -55.23 -33.05 -31.02
CA THR A 156 -55.03 -32.70 -32.44
C THR A 156 -53.78 -31.85 -32.67
N LEU A 157 -53.09 -31.43 -31.60
CA LEU A 157 -51.90 -30.60 -31.71
C LEU A 157 -50.67 -31.46 -31.93
N LYS A 158 -49.95 -31.21 -33.02
CA LYS A 158 -48.67 -31.86 -33.34
C LYS A 158 -47.55 -30.85 -33.23
N PHE A 159 -46.46 -31.27 -32.59
CA PHE A 159 -45.22 -30.52 -32.61
C PHE A 159 -44.66 -30.52 -34.04
N GLU A 160 -44.31 -29.34 -34.55
CA GLU A 160 -43.76 -29.18 -35.91
C GLU A 160 -42.26 -28.86 -35.85
N SER A 161 -41.87 -27.85 -35.07
CA SER A 161 -40.47 -27.40 -35.01
C SER A 161 -40.16 -26.63 -33.75
N GLU A 162 -38.88 -26.60 -33.38
CA GLU A 162 -38.36 -25.77 -32.29
C GLU A 162 -37.39 -24.72 -32.88
N HIS A 163 -37.63 -23.45 -32.56
CA HIS A 163 -36.65 -22.40 -32.75
C HIS A 163 -36.03 -22.01 -31.41
N ARG A 164 -34.72 -22.21 -31.28
CA ARG A 164 -33.98 -22.02 -30.02
C ARG A 164 -33.16 -20.73 -30.02
N VAL A 165 -33.31 -19.95 -28.95
CA VAL A 165 -32.48 -18.77 -28.67
C VAL A 165 -31.84 -18.94 -27.28
N GLY A 166 -30.67 -19.57 -27.26
CA GLY A 166 -29.99 -19.91 -26.01
C GLY A 166 -30.77 -20.95 -25.21
N LEU A 167 -31.17 -20.58 -24.00
CA LEU A 167 -31.98 -21.37 -23.07
C LEU A 167 -33.49 -21.22 -23.31
N GLN A 168 -33.90 -20.22 -24.09
CA GLN A 168 -35.31 -20.03 -24.46
C GLN A 168 -35.61 -20.84 -25.72
N SER A 169 -36.74 -21.54 -25.70
CA SER A 169 -37.27 -22.26 -26.85
C SER A 169 -38.61 -21.68 -27.27
N GLU A 170 -38.84 -21.60 -28.58
CA GLU A 170 -40.13 -21.32 -29.19
C GLU A 170 -40.57 -22.56 -29.96
N PHE A 171 -41.61 -23.21 -29.47
CA PHE A 171 -42.15 -24.44 -30.06
C PHE A 171 -43.31 -24.09 -30.98
N THR A 172 -43.19 -24.47 -32.25
CA THR A 172 -44.26 -24.34 -33.23
C THR A 172 -45.09 -25.61 -33.20
N TYR A 173 -46.39 -25.44 -32.93
CA TYR A 173 -47.37 -26.52 -33.02
C TYR A 173 -48.35 -26.25 -34.16
N VAL A 174 -48.80 -27.33 -34.78
CA VAL A 174 -49.81 -27.31 -35.85
C VAL A 174 -50.98 -28.19 -35.44
N CYS A 175 -52.21 -27.70 -35.63
CA CYS A 175 -53.40 -28.55 -35.50
C CYS A 175 -53.52 -29.46 -36.72
N SER A 176 -53.58 -30.77 -36.51
CA SER A 176 -53.67 -31.76 -37.60
C SER A 176 -55.02 -31.77 -38.33
N LEU A 177 -56.06 -31.12 -37.79
CA LEU A 177 -57.39 -31.07 -38.43
C LEU A 177 -57.56 -29.84 -39.33
N CYS A 178 -57.20 -28.65 -38.83
CA CYS A 178 -57.45 -27.39 -39.53
C CYS A 178 -56.18 -26.74 -40.09
N GLY A 179 -54.99 -27.26 -39.75
CA GLY A 179 -53.71 -26.71 -40.18
C GLY A 179 -53.27 -25.42 -39.47
N TYR A 180 -54.05 -24.92 -38.49
CA TYR A 180 -53.70 -23.70 -37.75
C TYR A 180 -52.39 -23.89 -36.97
N LYS A 181 -51.48 -22.92 -37.09
CA LYS A 181 -50.17 -22.93 -36.45
C LYS A 181 -50.07 -21.88 -35.36
N ASN A 182 -49.46 -22.23 -34.24
CA ASN A 182 -49.12 -21.27 -33.20
C ASN A 182 -47.75 -21.56 -32.60
N LYS A 183 -47.14 -20.52 -32.06
CA LYS A 183 -45.82 -20.54 -31.45
C LYS A 183 -45.95 -20.32 -29.96
N ILE A 184 -45.41 -21.26 -29.18
CA ILE A 184 -45.47 -21.23 -27.72
C ILE A 184 -44.06 -21.12 -27.18
N LYS A 185 -43.83 -20.10 -26.37
CA LYS A 185 -42.54 -19.87 -25.70
C LYS A 185 -42.40 -20.78 -24.48
N SER A 186 -41.20 -21.30 -24.26
CA SER A 186 -40.91 -22.19 -23.13
C SER A 186 -41.08 -21.51 -21.77
N SER A 187 -40.78 -20.21 -21.69
CA SER A 187 -41.00 -19.40 -20.48
C SER A 187 -41.51 -18.01 -20.83
N LEU A 188 -42.33 -17.45 -19.92
CA LEU A 188 -42.79 -16.06 -19.97
C LEU A 188 -41.65 -15.07 -19.69
N ALA A 189 -40.72 -15.46 -18.83
CA ALA A 189 -39.60 -14.61 -18.44
C ALA A 189 -38.36 -14.92 -19.29
N ASP A 190 -37.44 -13.95 -19.38
CA ASP A 190 -36.19 -14.13 -20.10
C ASP A 190 -35.22 -15.02 -19.30
N VAL A 191 -35.31 -16.33 -19.53
CA VAL A 191 -34.44 -17.34 -18.88
C VAL A 191 -32.97 -17.16 -19.23
N ASN A 192 -32.64 -16.56 -20.37
CA ASN A 192 -31.25 -16.26 -20.72
C ASN A 192 -30.71 -15.17 -19.80
N LYS A 193 -31.46 -14.07 -19.66
CA LYS A 193 -31.08 -12.97 -18.77
C LYS A 193 -30.96 -13.44 -17.32
N ASP A 194 -31.91 -14.25 -16.85
CA ASP A 194 -31.87 -14.81 -15.48
C ASP A 194 -30.65 -15.72 -15.25
N ALA A 195 -30.31 -16.58 -16.21
CA ALA A 195 -29.16 -17.47 -16.11
C ALA A 195 -27.84 -16.69 -16.07
N VAL A 196 -27.68 -15.68 -16.94
CA VAL A 196 -26.49 -14.82 -16.94
C VAL A 196 -26.40 -14.04 -15.63
N ALA A 197 -27.50 -13.47 -15.13
CA ALA A 197 -27.53 -12.70 -13.88
C ALA A 197 -27.15 -13.57 -12.68
N GLY A 198 -27.70 -14.80 -12.60
CA GLY A 198 -27.38 -15.76 -11.56
C GLY A 198 -25.90 -16.14 -11.54
N PHE A 199 -25.32 -16.44 -12.71
CA PHE A 199 -23.90 -16.79 -12.81
C PHE A 199 -22.98 -15.60 -12.52
N MET A 200 -23.33 -14.39 -12.97
CA MET A 200 -22.60 -13.18 -12.60
C MET A 200 -22.59 -12.97 -11.09
N ALA A 201 -23.74 -13.13 -10.43
CA ALA A 201 -23.89 -12.99 -8.97
C ALA A 201 -23.13 -14.09 -8.19
N ALA A 202 -22.90 -15.25 -8.80
CA ALA A 202 -22.05 -16.31 -8.28
C ALA A 202 -20.54 -16.03 -8.45
N GLY A 203 -20.15 -15.02 -9.24
CA GLY A 203 -18.76 -14.70 -9.57
C GLY A 203 -18.22 -15.44 -10.80
N CYS A 204 -19.11 -16.06 -11.58
CA CYS A 204 -18.81 -16.88 -12.75
C CYS A 204 -19.06 -16.11 -14.05
N GLY A 205 -18.52 -16.61 -15.16
CA GLY A 205 -18.71 -16.08 -16.52
C GLY A 205 -19.26 -17.14 -17.47
N GLN A 206 -19.24 -16.84 -18.78
CA GLN A 206 -19.81 -17.70 -19.82
C GLN A 206 -19.24 -19.12 -19.81
N ALA A 207 -17.92 -19.27 -19.65
CA ALA A 207 -17.28 -20.58 -19.66
C ALA A 207 -17.84 -21.52 -18.56
N GLN A 208 -18.02 -21.00 -17.33
CA GLN A 208 -18.59 -21.79 -16.25
C GLN A 208 -20.09 -22.05 -16.44
N LEU A 209 -20.81 -21.12 -17.06
CA LEU A 209 -22.22 -21.31 -17.40
C LEU A 209 -22.36 -22.44 -18.43
N ASN A 210 -21.60 -22.41 -19.52
CA ASN A 210 -21.63 -23.45 -20.54
C ASN A 210 -21.23 -24.82 -19.97
N GLN A 211 -20.21 -24.85 -19.11
CA GLN A 211 -19.83 -26.09 -18.43
C GLN A 211 -20.97 -26.67 -17.57
N PHE A 212 -21.68 -25.81 -16.83
CA PHE A 212 -22.84 -26.24 -16.05
C PHE A 212 -23.99 -26.72 -16.95
N LEU A 213 -24.33 -25.96 -17.99
CA LEU A 213 -25.41 -26.28 -18.93
C LEU A 213 -25.16 -27.61 -19.63
N SER A 214 -23.98 -27.81 -20.19
CA SER A 214 -23.60 -29.10 -20.80
C SER A 214 -23.64 -30.26 -19.80
N GLY A 215 -23.21 -30.03 -18.55
CA GLY A 215 -23.25 -31.05 -17.51
C GLY A 215 -24.66 -31.50 -17.10
N VAL A 216 -25.67 -30.66 -17.30
CA VAL A 216 -27.08 -30.99 -17.04
C VAL A 216 -27.88 -31.29 -18.31
N GLY A 217 -27.22 -31.40 -19.47
CA GLY A 217 -27.85 -31.68 -20.76
C GLY A 217 -28.70 -30.52 -21.31
N LEU A 218 -28.44 -29.28 -20.90
CA LEU A 218 -29.09 -28.09 -21.44
C LEU A 218 -28.28 -27.48 -22.60
N PRO A 219 -28.95 -26.83 -23.58
CA PRO A 219 -28.26 -26.17 -24.69
C PRO A 219 -27.42 -24.98 -24.22
N ASN A 220 -26.29 -24.76 -24.89
CA ASN A 220 -25.41 -23.62 -24.63
C ASN A 220 -25.92 -22.34 -25.30
N MET A 221 -25.67 -21.20 -24.67
CA MET A 221 -25.88 -19.90 -25.30
C MET A 221 -24.75 -19.59 -26.29
N SER A 222 -25.12 -19.01 -27.43
CA SER A 222 -24.14 -18.42 -28.35
C SER A 222 -23.42 -17.23 -27.69
N ASP A 223 -22.19 -16.93 -28.14
CA ASP A 223 -21.44 -15.76 -27.68
C ASP A 223 -22.23 -14.46 -27.91
N PHE A 224 -22.96 -14.37 -29.01
CA PHE A 224 -23.81 -13.21 -29.30
C PHE A 224 -24.92 -13.04 -28.26
N THR A 225 -25.68 -14.11 -28.01
CA THR A 225 -26.78 -14.10 -27.03
C THR A 225 -26.26 -13.81 -25.62
N TYR A 226 -25.18 -14.47 -25.21
CA TYR A 226 -24.57 -14.22 -23.90
C TYR A 226 -24.12 -12.77 -23.75
N ASN A 227 -23.39 -12.22 -24.73
CA ASN A 227 -22.90 -10.84 -24.65
C ASN A 227 -24.03 -9.82 -24.65
N LYS A 228 -25.13 -10.06 -25.38
CA LYS A 228 -26.33 -9.20 -25.33
C LYS A 228 -26.91 -9.18 -23.92
N MET A 229 -27.23 -10.35 -23.36
CA MET A 229 -27.77 -10.47 -22.00
C MET A 229 -26.81 -9.92 -20.94
N HIS A 230 -25.52 -10.20 -21.10
CA HIS A 230 -24.46 -9.69 -20.22
C HIS A 230 -24.45 -8.15 -20.20
N ASN A 231 -24.55 -7.50 -21.36
CA ASN A 231 -24.59 -6.04 -21.44
C ASN A 231 -25.87 -5.49 -20.79
N ASP A 232 -27.04 -6.05 -21.09
CA ASP A 232 -28.32 -5.61 -20.50
C ASP A 232 -28.28 -5.69 -18.97
N ILE A 233 -27.72 -6.77 -18.41
CA ILE A 233 -27.55 -6.94 -16.96
C ILE A 233 -26.53 -5.94 -16.40
N CYS A 234 -25.49 -5.62 -17.15
CA CYS A 234 -24.53 -4.60 -16.71
C CYS A 234 -25.22 -3.24 -16.57
N ASP A 235 -26.05 -2.84 -17.53
CA ASP A 235 -26.82 -1.59 -17.46
C ASP A 235 -27.75 -1.60 -16.24
N ASP A 236 -28.54 -2.66 -16.08
CA ASP A 236 -29.45 -2.83 -14.93
C ASP A 236 -28.72 -2.72 -13.59
N TRP A 237 -27.55 -3.36 -13.46
CA TRP A 237 -26.78 -3.37 -12.22
C TRP A 237 -26.12 -2.02 -11.94
N GLU A 238 -25.57 -1.35 -12.96
CA GLU A 238 -24.96 -0.03 -12.81
C GLU A 238 -26.02 1.01 -12.41
N GLU A 239 -27.19 0.99 -13.05
CA GLU A 239 -28.29 1.89 -12.73
C GLU A 239 -28.89 1.60 -11.34
N THR A 240 -29.06 0.32 -10.97
CA THR A 240 -29.54 -0.05 -9.62
C THR A 240 -28.54 0.38 -8.55
N ALA A 241 -27.23 0.23 -8.80
CA ALA A 241 -26.20 0.64 -7.85
C ALA A 241 -26.21 2.15 -7.59
N TRP A 242 -26.49 2.96 -8.62
CA TRP A 242 -26.61 4.41 -8.47
C TRP A 242 -27.74 4.81 -7.52
N ASP A 243 -28.92 4.20 -7.67
CA ASP A 243 -30.06 4.45 -6.79
C ASP A 243 -29.77 4.01 -5.34
N GLU A 244 -29.12 2.87 -5.16
CA GLU A 244 -28.76 2.37 -3.82
C GLU A 244 -27.68 3.24 -3.15
N MET A 245 -26.84 3.94 -3.91
CA MET A 245 -25.94 4.97 -3.37
C MET A 245 -26.70 6.21 -2.92
N LYS A 246 -27.66 6.71 -3.73
CA LYS A 246 -28.51 7.85 -3.37
C LYS A 246 -29.30 7.60 -2.09
N LYS A 247 -29.98 6.45 -2.00
CA LYS A 247 -30.72 6.05 -0.79
C LYS A 247 -29.82 5.98 0.46
N ALA A 248 -28.58 5.52 0.29
CA ALA A 248 -27.61 5.49 1.38
C ALA A 248 -27.18 6.90 1.80
N GLY A 249 -26.98 7.80 0.84
CA GLY A 249 -26.72 9.23 1.07
C GLY A 249 -27.85 9.93 1.79
N ASP A 250 -29.09 9.76 1.34
CA ASP A 250 -30.29 10.33 1.98
C ASP A 250 -30.39 9.89 3.45
N ARG A 251 -30.11 8.61 3.71
CA ARG A 251 -30.13 8.06 5.07
C ARG A 251 -29.07 8.69 5.98
N GLU A 252 -27.84 8.86 5.50
CA GLU A 252 -26.76 9.54 6.23
C GLU A 252 -27.11 11.02 6.45
N LYS A 253 -27.68 11.69 5.44
CA LYS A 253 -28.14 13.08 5.50
C LYS A 253 -29.22 13.30 6.56
N GLU A 254 -30.29 12.51 6.53
CA GLU A 254 -31.36 12.59 7.53
C GLU A 254 -30.82 12.40 8.96
N ALA A 255 -29.88 11.48 9.11
CA ALA A 255 -29.33 11.16 10.42
C ALA A 255 -28.40 12.26 10.94
N ALA A 256 -27.61 12.90 10.07
CA ALA A 256 -26.77 14.05 10.42
C ALA A 256 -27.61 15.28 10.77
N LEU A 257 -28.69 15.54 10.04
CA LEU A 257 -29.64 16.63 10.35
C LEU A 257 -30.30 16.43 11.71
N LYS A 258 -30.73 15.21 12.04
CA LYS A 258 -31.32 14.87 13.35
C LYS A 258 -30.36 15.09 14.53
N GLU A 259 -29.06 14.96 14.30
CA GLU A 259 -28.02 15.19 15.32
C GLU A 259 -27.52 16.63 15.37
N GLY A 260 -27.99 17.51 14.47
CA GLY A 260 -27.46 18.87 14.35
C GLY A 260 -26.01 18.93 13.85
N SER A 261 -25.50 17.86 13.23
CA SER A 261 -24.15 17.81 12.65
C SER A 261 -24.16 18.48 11.29
N VAL A 262 -24.16 19.82 11.27
CA VAL A 262 -24.23 20.65 10.07
C VAL A 262 -23.13 21.71 10.04
N ASN A 263 -22.79 22.21 8.85
CA ASN A 263 -21.92 23.38 8.70
C ASN A 263 -22.70 24.68 8.97
N LYS A 264 -22.03 25.83 8.77
CA LYS A 264 -22.63 27.17 8.94
C LYS A 264 -23.84 27.43 8.03
N ASP A 265 -23.89 26.79 6.87
CA ASP A 265 -24.97 26.90 5.89
C ASP A 265 -26.07 25.84 6.08
N GLY A 266 -26.01 25.05 7.16
CA GLY A 266 -26.97 23.98 7.43
C GLY A 266 -26.74 22.69 6.62
N ILE A 267 -25.61 22.55 5.91
CA ILE A 267 -25.27 21.35 5.14
C ILE A 267 -24.74 20.25 6.08
N PRO A 268 -25.32 19.04 6.05
CA PRO A 268 -24.93 17.96 6.95
C PRO A 268 -23.49 17.45 6.75
N LEU A 269 -22.81 17.21 7.87
CA LEU A 269 -21.43 16.74 7.98
C LEU A 269 -21.39 15.27 8.40
N ILE A 270 -20.68 14.43 7.66
CA ILE A 270 -20.52 13.01 7.97
C ILE A 270 -19.08 12.53 7.90
N ASP A 271 -18.82 11.44 8.62
CA ASP A 271 -17.58 10.68 8.52
C ASP A 271 -17.70 9.58 7.48
N VAL A 272 -16.65 9.42 6.68
CA VAL A 272 -16.59 8.38 5.65
C VAL A 272 -15.38 7.47 5.80
N ILE A 273 -15.51 6.23 5.37
CA ILE A 273 -14.44 5.23 5.30
C ILE A 273 -14.12 5.02 3.83
N VAL A 274 -12.84 5.07 3.45
CA VAL A 274 -12.41 4.95 2.06
C VAL A 274 -11.28 3.94 1.91
N ASP A 275 -11.27 3.22 0.79
CA ASP A 275 -10.20 2.30 0.36
C ASP A 275 -10.41 1.92 -1.11
N GLY A 276 -9.34 1.42 -1.74
CA GLY A 276 -9.30 0.94 -3.11
C GLY A 276 -9.10 -0.57 -3.21
N CYS A 277 -9.46 -1.13 -4.36
CA CYS A 277 -9.10 -2.48 -4.74
C CYS A 277 -8.82 -2.59 -6.24
N TRP A 278 -7.94 -3.54 -6.60
CA TRP A 278 -7.56 -3.77 -7.99
C TRP A 278 -8.10 -5.08 -8.53
N CYS A 279 -8.32 -5.12 -9.85
CA CYS A 279 -8.84 -6.29 -10.56
C CYS A 279 -7.89 -7.50 -10.49
N LYS A 280 -6.59 -7.26 -10.30
CA LYS A 280 -5.55 -8.25 -10.06
C LYS A 280 -4.92 -8.00 -8.69
N ARG A 281 -4.34 -9.04 -8.09
CA ARG A 281 -3.44 -8.83 -6.96
C ARG A 281 -2.18 -8.13 -7.47
N SER A 282 -1.97 -6.91 -7.01
CA SER A 282 -0.70 -6.21 -7.11
C SER A 282 0.29 -6.91 -6.16
N TYR A 283 1.43 -7.32 -6.70
CA TYR A 283 2.61 -7.66 -5.92
C TYR A 283 3.51 -6.42 -5.93
N ARG A 284 4.36 -6.24 -4.93
CA ARG A 284 5.14 -5.00 -4.72
C ARG A 284 6.06 -4.60 -5.88
N SER A 285 6.35 -5.52 -6.79
CA SER A 285 7.11 -5.28 -8.02
C SER A 285 6.22 -5.17 -9.28
N ASN A 286 4.91 -5.32 -9.18
CA ASN A 286 4.01 -5.42 -10.32
C ASN A 286 2.66 -4.71 -10.07
N TYR A 287 2.63 -3.41 -10.41
CA TYR A 287 1.43 -2.56 -10.43
C TYR A 287 0.73 -2.57 -11.80
N ALA A 288 0.72 -3.71 -12.51
CA ALA A 288 0.09 -3.83 -13.83
C ALA A 288 -1.43 -4.07 -13.80
N ALA A 289 -2.13 -3.66 -12.73
CA ALA A 289 -3.57 -3.77 -12.70
C ALA A 289 -4.18 -2.87 -13.78
N LEU A 290 -4.95 -3.46 -14.69
CA LEU A 290 -5.62 -2.74 -15.78
C LEU A 290 -6.82 -1.95 -15.28
N SER A 291 -7.43 -2.39 -14.16
CA SER A 291 -8.58 -1.75 -13.57
C SER A 291 -8.46 -1.67 -12.05
N GLY A 292 -8.96 -0.58 -11.49
CA GLY A 292 -9.11 -0.34 -10.06
C GLY A 292 -10.49 0.21 -9.73
N CYS A 293 -11.01 -0.17 -8.58
CA CYS A 293 -12.26 0.30 -8.02
C CYS A 293 -11.94 0.90 -6.64
N ALA A 294 -12.55 2.01 -6.28
CA ALA A 294 -12.50 2.52 -4.91
C ALA A 294 -13.89 2.95 -4.47
N ALA A 295 -14.11 2.92 -3.15
CA ALA A 295 -15.40 3.23 -2.57
C ALA A 295 -15.28 4.16 -1.37
N ILE A 296 -16.33 4.97 -1.20
CA ILE A 296 -16.58 5.81 -0.04
C ILE A 296 -17.81 5.23 0.66
N ILE A 297 -17.66 4.89 1.93
CA ILE A 297 -18.69 4.24 2.74
C ILE A 297 -19.03 5.15 3.93
N GLY A 298 -20.32 5.43 4.13
CA GLY A 298 -20.80 6.20 5.27
C GLY A 298 -20.52 5.45 6.57
N ARG A 299 -19.90 6.11 7.56
CA ARG A 299 -19.47 5.44 8.79
C ARG A 299 -20.64 4.94 9.63
N ARG A 300 -21.78 5.62 9.60
CA ARG A 300 -22.89 5.38 10.53
C ARG A 300 -23.69 4.15 10.14
N PHE A 301 -24.16 4.09 8.90
CA PHE A 301 -24.96 2.96 8.41
C PHE A 301 -24.11 1.90 7.72
N GLY A 302 -22.89 2.25 7.36
CA GLY A 302 -21.94 1.33 6.75
C GLY A 302 -22.31 0.92 5.32
N GLN A 303 -22.97 1.82 4.60
CA GLN A 303 -23.39 1.65 3.21
C GLN A 303 -22.51 2.48 2.27
N VAL A 304 -22.28 1.97 1.06
CA VAL A 304 -21.50 2.64 0.02
C VAL A 304 -22.27 3.87 -0.46
N LEU A 305 -21.64 5.04 -0.37
CA LEU A 305 -22.17 6.34 -0.81
C LEU A 305 -21.64 6.72 -2.20
N TYR A 306 -20.44 6.25 -2.52
CA TYR A 306 -19.81 6.49 -3.81
C TYR A 306 -18.90 5.33 -4.19
N MET A 307 -18.92 4.95 -5.46
CA MET A 307 -18.01 3.97 -6.04
C MET A 307 -17.77 4.30 -7.51
N CYS A 308 -16.51 4.23 -7.94
CA CYS A 308 -16.16 4.34 -9.36
C CYS A 308 -15.09 3.33 -9.74
N VAL A 309 -15.01 3.04 -11.04
CA VAL A 309 -14.01 2.15 -11.64
C VAL A 309 -13.19 2.92 -12.66
N LYS A 310 -11.86 2.84 -12.52
CA LYS A 310 -10.90 3.36 -13.49
C LYS A 310 -10.25 2.21 -14.24
N ASN A 311 -10.31 2.24 -15.56
CA ASN A 311 -9.70 1.24 -16.44
C ASN A 311 -8.69 1.91 -17.39
N LYS A 312 -7.53 1.25 -17.54
CA LYS A 312 -6.45 1.62 -18.46
C LYS A 312 -6.53 0.90 -19.80
N TYR A 313 -7.40 -0.09 -19.90
CA TYR A 313 -7.43 -1.02 -21.01
C TYR A 313 -8.84 -1.17 -21.57
N CYS A 314 -8.92 -1.20 -22.89
CA CYS A 314 -10.09 -1.63 -23.64
C CYS A 314 -9.61 -2.60 -24.72
N CYS A 315 -10.17 -3.81 -24.77
CA CYS A 315 -9.71 -4.82 -25.72
C CYS A 315 -9.96 -4.45 -27.20
N ILE A 316 -10.98 -3.63 -27.49
CA ILE A 316 -11.25 -3.16 -28.85
C ILE A 316 -10.16 -2.16 -29.27
N CYS A 317 -9.88 -1.16 -28.43
CA CYS A 317 -8.81 -0.19 -28.69
C CYS A 317 -7.45 -0.88 -28.83
N ALA A 318 -7.10 -1.78 -27.91
CA ALA A 318 -5.81 -2.46 -27.93
C ALA A 318 -5.64 -3.37 -29.16
N ARG A 319 -6.72 -4.00 -29.65
CA ARG A 319 -6.68 -4.79 -30.89
C ARG A 319 -6.49 -3.91 -32.12
N ALA A 320 -7.19 -2.78 -32.18
CA ALA A 320 -7.06 -1.82 -33.27
C ALA A 320 -5.64 -1.22 -33.32
N GLU A 321 -5.10 -0.83 -32.16
CA GLU A 321 -3.73 -0.35 -32.00
C GLU A 321 -2.70 -1.39 -32.46
N LYS A 322 -2.87 -2.67 -32.05
CA LYS A 322 -1.99 -3.77 -32.51
C LYS A 322 -2.03 -3.97 -34.02
N LYS A 323 -3.20 -3.75 -34.64
CA LYS A 323 -3.39 -3.84 -36.10
C LYS A 323 -3.02 -2.56 -36.85
N LYS A 324 -2.67 -1.47 -36.14
CA LYS A 324 -2.48 -0.13 -36.71
C LYS A 324 -3.72 0.38 -37.47
N GLU A 325 -4.91 0.03 -36.98
CA GLU A 325 -6.20 0.43 -37.52
C GLU A 325 -6.92 1.40 -36.55
N THR A 326 -7.86 2.19 -37.04
CA THR A 326 -8.76 2.97 -36.19
C THR A 326 -9.74 2.04 -35.45
N PRO A 327 -9.94 2.19 -34.13
CA PRO A 327 -10.92 1.38 -33.41
C PRO A 327 -12.32 1.52 -33.99
N LYS A 328 -12.99 0.38 -34.23
CA LYS A 328 -14.43 0.37 -34.57
C LYS A 328 -15.21 1.15 -33.51
N LYS A 329 -16.29 1.85 -33.90
CA LYS A 329 -17.18 2.55 -32.97
C LYS A 329 -17.67 1.60 -31.88
N HIS A 330 -17.40 1.95 -30.61
CA HIS A 330 -17.78 1.16 -29.44
C HIS A 330 -17.74 2.03 -28.18
N ASP A 331 -18.39 1.56 -27.12
CA ASP A 331 -18.25 2.16 -25.79
C ASP A 331 -16.87 1.85 -25.22
N CYS A 332 -16.00 2.86 -25.20
CA CYS A 332 -14.65 2.72 -24.71
C CYS A 332 -14.62 2.80 -23.19
N TYR A 333 -14.31 1.69 -22.53
CA TYR A 333 -14.20 1.62 -21.08
C TYR A 333 -12.83 2.08 -20.55
N LYS A 334 -11.86 2.41 -21.43
CA LYS A 334 -10.57 3.01 -21.05
C LYS A 334 -10.81 4.47 -20.67
N ASN A 335 -10.83 4.75 -19.38
CA ASN A 335 -11.13 6.08 -18.80
C ASN A 335 -9.99 6.59 -17.88
N PHE A 336 -8.82 5.96 -17.93
CA PHE A 336 -7.69 6.32 -17.08
C PHE A 336 -6.35 6.07 -17.78
N ASN A 337 -5.47 7.08 -17.78
CA ASN A 337 -4.16 7.02 -18.43
C ASN A 337 -2.97 6.99 -17.44
N GLY A 338 -3.22 7.19 -16.14
CA GLY A 338 -2.16 7.26 -15.13
C GLY A 338 -1.61 5.91 -14.63
N ALA A 339 -0.75 5.97 -13.62
CA ALA A 339 -0.27 4.78 -12.91
C ALA A 339 -1.40 4.09 -12.14
N SER A 340 -1.41 2.76 -12.07
CA SER A 340 -2.51 2.02 -11.44
C SER A 340 -2.67 2.31 -9.95
N ALA A 341 -1.59 2.71 -9.26
CA ALA A 341 -1.61 3.19 -7.88
C ALA A 341 -2.34 4.54 -7.72
N ALA A 342 -2.46 5.35 -8.78
CA ALA A 342 -3.14 6.63 -8.75
C ALA A 342 -4.66 6.53 -8.95
N MET A 343 -5.18 5.35 -9.32
CA MET A 343 -6.62 5.15 -9.56
C MET A 343 -7.46 5.41 -8.31
N GLU A 344 -7.06 4.82 -7.17
CA GLU A 344 -7.79 4.95 -5.91
C GLU A 344 -7.93 6.40 -5.49
N SER A 345 -6.79 7.10 -5.35
CA SER A 345 -6.78 8.51 -4.97
C SER A 345 -7.59 9.40 -5.92
N THR A 346 -7.61 9.07 -7.21
CA THR A 346 -8.42 9.80 -8.22
C THR A 346 -9.91 9.56 -8.02
N ILE A 347 -10.32 8.29 -7.88
CA ILE A 347 -11.72 7.89 -7.64
C ILE A 347 -12.25 8.53 -6.35
N ILE A 348 -11.49 8.45 -5.27
CA ILE A 348 -11.90 9.02 -3.98
C ILE A 348 -12.05 10.53 -4.11
N THR A 349 -11.08 11.22 -4.74
CA THR A 349 -11.17 12.67 -4.95
C THR A 349 -12.39 13.06 -5.79
N GLU A 350 -12.74 12.28 -6.82
CA GLU A 350 -13.97 12.49 -7.61
C GLU A 350 -15.23 12.33 -6.74
N GLY A 351 -15.27 11.30 -5.88
CA GLY A 351 -16.39 11.10 -4.96
C GLY A 351 -16.56 12.21 -3.92
N PHE A 352 -15.45 12.82 -3.47
CA PHE A 352 -15.49 14.00 -2.60
C PHE A 352 -16.01 15.24 -3.33
N LYS A 353 -15.71 15.41 -4.63
CA LYS A 353 -16.23 16.54 -5.42
C LYS A 353 -17.72 16.40 -5.73
N GLN A 354 -18.20 15.17 -5.88
CA GLN A 354 -19.59 14.88 -6.25
C GLN A 354 -20.54 14.74 -5.04
N SER A 355 -20.03 14.75 -3.81
CA SER A 355 -20.83 14.47 -2.61
C SER A 355 -21.98 15.47 -2.40
N LEU A 356 -21.75 16.76 -2.68
CA LEU A 356 -22.76 17.80 -2.60
C LEU A 356 -23.84 17.61 -3.66
N ASP A 357 -23.46 17.39 -4.92
CA ASP A 357 -24.40 17.23 -6.03
C ASP A 357 -25.21 15.92 -5.90
N MET A 358 -24.57 14.85 -5.46
CA MET A 358 -25.20 13.53 -5.37
C MET A 358 -26.11 13.40 -4.15
N HIS A 359 -25.68 13.92 -3.00
CA HIS A 359 -26.29 13.62 -1.71
C HIS A 359 -26.63 14.86 -0.88
N GLY A 360 -26.11 16.04 -1.23
CA GLY A 360 -26.18 17.23 -0.38
C GLY A 360 -25.46 17.04 0.95
N LEU A 361 -24.31 16.36 0.94
CA LEU A 361 -23.51 16.00 2.10
C LEU A 361 -22.09 16.53 1.98
N ILE A 362 -21.49 16.89 3.13
CA ILE A 362 -20.07 17.16 3.25
C ILE A 362 -19.39 15.99 3.97
N TYR A 363 -18.39 15.41 3.34
CA TYR A 363 -17.51 14.42 3.96
C TYR A 363 -16.43 15.15 4.76
N SER A 364 -16.69 15.40 6.05
CA SER A 364 -15.84 16.23 6.91
C SER A 364 -14.59 15.50 7.38
N ARG A 365 -14.71 14.21 7.71
CA ARG A 365 -13.59 13.36 8.13
C ARG A 365 -13.55 12.09 7.29
N PHE A 366 -12.35 11.69 6.89
CA PHE A 366 -12.16 10.46 6.13
C PHE A 366 -11.23 9.50 6.87
N ILE A 367 -11.66 8.24 6.96
CA ILE A 367 -10.98 7.15 7.64
C ILE A 367 -10.36 6.26 6.57
N ALA A 368 -9.04 6.15 6.60
CA ALA A 368 -8.30 5.32 5.66
C ALA A 368 -7.11 4.65 6.34
N ASP A 369 -6.46 3.77 5.58
CA ASP A 369 -5.13 3.34 5.93
C ASP A 369 -4.10 4.49 5.77
N GLY A 370 -2.84 4.19 6.10
CA GLY A 370 -1.78 5.19 6.18
C GLY A 370 -1.44 5.90 4.87
N ASP A 371 -2.08 5.57 3.76
CA ASP A 371 -1.71 6.03 2.42
C ASP A 371 -1.91 7.55 2.30
N SER A 372 -0.80 8.26 2.07
CA SER A 372 -0.72 9.72 2.16
C SER A 372 -1.11 10.44 0.88
N SER A 373 -1.14 9.73 -0.26
CA SER A 373 -1.40 10.30 -1.59
C SER A 373 -2.87 10.69 -1.80
N THR A 374 -3.82 9.89 -1.30
CA THR A 374 -5.26 10.19 -1.38
C THR A 374 -5.60 11.46 -0.62
N TYR A 375 -5.09 11.62 0.60
CA TYR A 375 -5.33 12.81 1.41
C TYR A 375 -4.82 14.09 0.73
N ALA A 376 -3.58 14.05 0.24
CA ALA A 376 -2.98 15.19 -0.43
C ALA A 376 -3.81 15.66 -1.64
N LYS A 377 -4.35 14.72 -2.43
CA LYS A 377 -5.24 15.06 -3.55
C LYS A 377 -6.55 15.69 -3.11
N ILE A 378 -7.16 15.21 -2.01
CA ILE A 378 -8.40 15.80 -1.47
C ILE A 378 -8.14 17.24 -0.98
N ILE A 379 -7.05 17.45 -0.24
CA ILE A 379 -6.68 18.79 0.24
C ILE A 379 -6.42 19.74 -0.94
N ASN A 380 -5.64 19.32 -1.94
CA ASN A 380 -5.37 20.13 -3.12
C ASN A 380 -6.63 20.38 -3.97
N ALA A 381 -7.56 19.42 -4.01
CA ALA A 381 -8.81 19.57 -4.75
C ALA A 381 -9.81 20.52 -4.09
N ARG A 382 -9.65 20.79 -2.78
CA ARG A 382 -10.54 21.63 -1.95
C ARG A 382 -12.02 21.45 -2.33
N PRO A 383 -12.59 20.25 -2.12
CA PRO A 383 -13.95 19.94 -2.57
C PRO A 383 -15.03 20.78 -1.91
N TYR A 384 -14.73 21.38 -0.75
CA TYR A 384 -15.66 22.21 0.02
C TYR A 384 -15.03 23.60 0.26
N PRO A 385 -15.78 24.70 0.07
CA PRO A 385 -15.25 26.06 0.26
C PRO A 385 -14.79 26.35 1.69
N ASP A 386 -15.61 25.97 2.67
CA ASP A 386 -15.48 26.37 4.08
C ASP A 386 -15.05 25.26 5.03
N ILE A 387 -14.78 24.06 4.50
CA ILE A 387 -14.39 22.89 5.30
C ILE A 387 -13.15 22.23 4.73
N THR A 388 -12.12 22.13 5.57
CA THR A 388 -10.95 21.30 5.31
C THR A 388 -11.23 19.89 5.81
N VAL A 389 -11.11 18.90 4.92
CA VAL A 389 -11.30 17.49 5.27
C VAL A 389 -10.21 17.03 6.23
N THR A 390 -10.58 16.34 7.31
CA THR A 390 -9.62 15.80 8.30
C THR A 390 -9.34 14.32 8.07
N LYS A 391 -8.07 13.91 8.11
CA LYS A 391 -7.67 12.49 8.06
C LYS A 391 -7.76 11.84 9.45
N ILE A 392 -8.46 10.72 9.54
CA ILE A 392 -8.39 9.81 10.70
C ILE A 392 -7.74 8.49 10.27
N TYR A 393 -6.67 8.10 10.97
CA TYR A 393 -5.96 6.87 10.64
C TYR A 393 -6.67 5.63 11.20
N CYS A 394 -6.73 4.56 10.40
CA CYS A 394 -7.23 3.26 10.88
C CYS A 394 -6.38 2.72 12.04
N ARG A 395 -7.01 2.54 13.22
CA ARG A 395 -6.40 1.96 14.44
C ARG A 395 -5.71 0.63 14.15
N ASN A 396 -6.37 -0.28 13.45
CA ASN A 396 -5.83 -1.61 13.17
C ASN A 396 -4.55 -1.55 12.33
N HIS A 397 -4.47 -0.59 11.40
CA HIS A 397 -3.29 -0.35 10.59
C HIS A 397 -2.15 0.28 11.39
N LEU A 398 -2.44 1.29 12.22
CA LEU A 398 -1.46 1.89 13.12
C LEU A 398 -0.83 0.86 14.07
N LEU A 399 -1.65 0.07 14.77
CA LEU A 399 -1.17 -0.94 15.72
C LEU A 399 -0.43 -2.10 15.03
N ARG A 400 -0.84 -2.47 13.81
CA ARG A 400 -0.14 -3.47 13.00
C ARG A 400 1.22 -2.95 12.54
N ASN A 401 1.28 -1.69 12.08
CA ASN A 401 2.52 -1.03 11.68
C ASN A 401 3.49 -0.94 12.86
N TYR A 402 3.00 -0.48 14.01
CA TYR A 402 3.75 -0.46 15.28
C TYR A 402 4.37 -1.83 15.61
N SER A 403 3.56 -2.89 15.63
CA SER A 403 4.07 -4.25 15.92
C SER A 403 5.09 -4.72 14.87
N ASN A 404 4.85 -4.44 13.59
CA ASN A 404 5.75 -4.84 12.52
C ASN A 404 7.09 -4.12 12.60
N LYS A 405 7.10 -2.80 12.88
CA LYS A 405 8.33 -2.01 13.08
C LYS A 405 9.16 -2.57 14.24
N LEU A 406 8.52 -2.91 15.36
CA LEU A 406 9.23 -3.55 16.49
C LEU A 406 9.77 -4.95 16.13
N LEU A 407 9.02 -5.75 15.36
CA LEU A 407 9.51 -7.04 14.87
C LEU A 407 10.69 -6.89 13.88
N GLN A 408 10.69 -5.85 13.04
CA GLN A 408 11.83 -5.50 12.19
C GLN A 408 13.06 -5.17 13.01
N LEU A 409 12.90 -4.34 14.06
CA LEU A 409 13.98 -4.01 14.97
C LEU A 409 14.53 -5.26 15.69
N ALA A 410 13.65 -6.17 16.14
CA ALA A 410 14.04 -7.44 16.78
C ALA A 410 14.81 -8.40 15.84
N SER A 411 14.61 -8.29 14.52
CA SER A 411 15.24 -9.18 13.52
C SER A 411 16.42 -8.53 12.79
N ASN A 412 16.60 -7.22 12.90
CA ASN A 412 17.66 -6.49 12.21
C ASN A 412 19.05 -6.81 12.79
N THR A 413 19.89 -7.48 11.99
CA THR A 413 21.23 -7.94 12.38
C THR A 413 22.22 -6.81 12.69
N GLN A 414 21.89 -5.55 12.40
CA GLN A 414 22.68 -4.38 12.79
C GLN A 414 22.74 -4.15 14.31
N TYR A 415 21.79 -4.71 15.07
CA TYR A 415 21.77 -4.62 16.53
C TYR A 415 22.34 -5.88 17.19
N ALA A 416 22.98 -5.72 18.36
CA ALA A 416 23.58 -6.80 19.12
C ALA A 416 22.58 -7.93 19.40
N ILE A 417 23.05 -9.18 19.34
CA ILE A 417 22.19 -10.36 19.56
C ILE A 417 21.56 -10.34 20.96
N ALA A 418 22.31 -9.88 21.97
CA ALA A 418 21.82 -9.73 23.34
C ALA A 418 20.61 -8.79 23.40
N ASP A 419 20.69 -7.61 22.78
CA ASP A 419 19.61 -6.63 22.73
C ASP A 419 18.39 -7.14 21.96
N ARG A 420 18.62 -7.85 20.84
CA ARG A 420 17.52 -8.43 20.05
C ARG A 420 16.75 -9.51 20.80
N LYS A 421 17.43 -10.30 21.64
CA LYS A 421 16.79 -11.32 22.49
C LYS A 421 15.91 -10.68 23.58
N ASN A 422 16.17 -9.43 23.98
CA ASN A 422 15.34 -8.71 24.94
C ASN A 422 13.99 -8.26 24.36
N LEU A 423 13.91 -7.92 23.07
CA LEU A 423 12.67 -7.52 22.39
C LEU A 423 11.94 -8.75 21.81
N THR A 424 11.24 -9.48 22.67
CA THR A 424 10.49 -10.67 22.26
C THR A 424 9.10 -10.33 21.72
N GLN A 425 8.53 -11.26 20.93
CA GLN A 425 7.15 -11.14 20.45
C GLN A 425 6.12 -11.01 21.60
N LYS A 426 6.40 -11.65 22.76
CA LYS A 426 5.54 -11.55 23.95
C LYS A 426 5.50 -10.10 24.48
N LYS A 427 6.64 -9.42 24.56
CA LYS A 427 6.72 -8.02 25.00
C LYS A 427 6.05 -7.06 24.01
N ILE A 428 6.25 -7.25 22.70
CA ILE A 428 5.57 -6.46 21.66
C ILE A 428 4.04 -6.57 21.78
N LEU A 429 3.52 -7.80 21.97
CA LEU A 429 2.09 -8.03 22.15
C LEU A 429 1.57 -7.47 23.48
N ARG A 430 2.36 -7.51 24.55
CA ARG A 430 2.01 -6.92 25.85
C ARG A 430 1.90 -5.39 25.76
N SER A 431 2.86 -4.71 25.13
CA SER A 431 2.79 -3.27 24.88
C SER A 431 1.58 -2.91 24.02
N ARG A 432 1.34 -3.66 22.94
CA ARG A 432 0.14 -3.46 22.11
C ARG A 432 -1.16 -3.63 22.90
N LYS A 433 -1.24 -4.62 23.79
CA LYS A 433 -2.41 -4.84 24.64
C LYS A 433 -2.65 -3.62 25.55
N TYR A 434 -1.59 -3.12 26.20
CA TYR A 434 -1.66 -1.92 27.03
C TYR A 434 -2.21 -0.72 26.24
N ILE A 435 -1.70 -0.49 25.02
CA ILE A 435 -2.19 0.58 24.14
C ILE A 435 -3.69 0.39 23.81
N CYS A 436 -4.12 -0.84 23.50
CA CYS A 436 -5.54 -1.10 23.22
C CYS A 436 -6.43 -0.80 24.42
N ASP A 437 -5.96 -1.06 25.64
CA ASP A 437 -6.73 -0.79 26.86
C ASP A 437 -6.71 0.72 27.20
N ALA A 438 -5.59 1.41 26.97
CA ALA A 438 -5.50 2.87 27.07
C ALA A 438 -6.43 3.58 26.07
N ILE A 439 -6.53 3.10 24.83
CA ILE A 439 -7.47 3.66 23.84
C ILE A 439 -8.90 3.60 24.36
N LYS A 440 -9.32 2.46 24.95
CA LYS A 440 -10.68 2.32 25.50
C LYS A 440 -10.91 3.28 26.66
N LEU A 441 -9.93 3.42 27.55
CA LEU A 441 -10.02 4.29 28.72
C LEU A 441 -10.23 5.76 28.32
N HIS A 442 -9.41 6.27 27.40
CA HIS A 442 -9.45 7.69 27.01
C HIS A 442 -10.50 8.02 25.95
N LYS A 443 -11.12 7.01 25.32
CA LYS A 443 -12.16 7.22 24.29
C LYS A 443 -13.40 7.94 24.83
N GLU A 444 -13.83 7.60 26.05
CA GLU A 444 -15.03 8.17 26.67
C GLU A 444 -14.83 9.64 27.06
N THR A 445 -13.67 9.97 27.62
CA THR A 445 -13.31 11.32 28.07
C THR A 445 -12.69 12.18 26.99
N LYS A 446 -12.40 11.60 25.81
CA LYS A 446 -11.66 12.25 24.70
C LYS A 446 -10.33 12.89 25.15
N ASN A 447 -9.66 12.29 26.14
CA ASN A 447 -8.39 12.76 26.66
C ASN A 447 -7.20 12.31 25.78
N GLU A 448 -6.90 13.09 24.74
CA GLU A 448 -5.79 12.82 23.83
C GLU A 448 -4.42 12.83 24.52
N ASN A 449 -4.20 13.77 25.45
CA ASN A 449 -2.94 13.90 26.19
C ASN A 449 -2.71 12.68 27.11
N GLY A 450 -3.76 12.22 27.78
CA GLY A 450 -3.72 10.99 28.58
C GLY A 450 -3.36 9.77 27.73
N LEU A 451 -3.96 9.64 26.55
CA LEU A 451 -3.63 8.56 25.61
C LEU A 451 -2.19 8.65 25.10
N TYR A 452 -1.69 9.86 24.79
CA TYR A 452 -0.30 10.08 24.39
C TYR A 452 0.69 9.59 25.46
N ILE A 453 0.42 9.93 26.73
CA ILE A 453 1.23 9.50 27.87
C ILE A 453 1.21 7.97 28.02
N ASP A 454 0.02 7.36 27.96
CA ASP A 454 -0.14 5.92 28.12
C ASP A 454 0.48 5.10 26.97
N ILE A 455 0.46 5.62 25.73
CA ILE A 455 1.17 4.98 24.61
C ILE A 455 2.68 4.97 24.88
N ASN A 456 3.24 6.09 25.35
CA ASN A 456 4.66 6.17 25.69
C ASN A 456 5.04 5.26 26.87
N ALA A 457 4.16 5.11 27.87
CA ALA A 457 4.35 4.19 28.99
C ALA A 457 4.24 2.70 28.59
N SER A 458 3.54 2.39 27.50
CA SER A 458 3.20 1.01 27.11
C SER A 458 4.40 0.08 26.91
N ILE A 459 5.53 0.62 26.42
CA ILE A 459 6.73 -0.20 26.19
C ILE A 459 7.49 -0.46 27.49
N PHE A 460 7.52 0.50 28.41
CA PHE A 460 8.09 0.32 29.75
C PHE A 460 7.29 -0.75 30.51
N HIS A 461 5.95 -0.66 30.45
CA HIS A 461 5.06 -1.69 30.99
C HIS A 461 5.38 -3.09 30.44
N ALA A 462 5.69 -3.19 29.14
CA ALA A 462 6.00 -4.48 28.52
C ALA A 462 7.33 -5.08 28.97
N PHE A 463 8.22 -4.24 29.50
CA PHE A 463 9.52 -4.60 30.07
C PHE A 463 9.51 -4.63 31.60
N ASP A 464 8.32 -4.67 32.22
CA ASP A 464 8.14 -4.74 33.67
C ASP A 464 8.63 -3.50 34.44
N ILE A 465 8.70 -2.34 33.74
CA ILE A 465 8.91 -1.02 34.36
C ILE A 465 7.55 -0.32 34.51
N HIS A 466 7.16 -0.06 35.75
CA HIS A 466 5.80 0.38 36.09
C HIS A 466 5.66 1.83 36.61
N GLU A 467 6.75 2.61 36.65
CA GLU A 467 6.77 3.98 37.20
C GLU A 467 5.72 4.91 36.58
N ASN A 468 5.64 4.92 35.25
CA ASN A 468 4.75 5.79 34.48
C ASN A 468 3.48 5.09 34.02
N CYS A 469 3.16 3.91 34.58
CA CYS A 469 1.94 3.21 34.23
C CYS A 469 0.73 3.92 34.85
N ASN A 470 -0.29 4.18 34.05
CA ASN A 470 -1.60 4.58 34.55
C ASN A 470 -2.18 3.48 35.46
N ARG A 471 -2.58 3.87 36.68
CA ARG A 471 -3.07 2.99 37.74
C ARG A 471 -4.38 2.30 37.39
N GLN A 472 -5.17 2.88 36.49
CA GLN A 472 -6.40 2.25 35.98
C GLN A 472 -6.08 1.09 35.00
N LEU A 473 -4.88 1.07 34.41
CA LEU A 473 -4.45 0.04 33.47
C LEU A 473 -3.48 -0.98 34.08
N CYS A 474 -2.77 -0.62 35.16
CA CYS A 474 -1.77 -1.47 35.79
C CYS A 474 -1.75 -1.29 37.32
N GLN A 475 -1.84 -2.41 38.05
CA GLN A 475 -1.84 -2.44 39.52
C GLN A 475 -0.45 -2.74 40.13
N HIS A 476 0.57 -3.02 39.31
CA HIS A 476 1.91 -3.33 39.81
C HIS A 476 2.63 -2.07 40.30
N MET A 477 3.37 -2.23 41.40
CA MET A 477 4.23 -1.22 42.03
C MET A 477 5.66 -1.78 42.07
N GLY A 478 6.64 -1.02 41.59
CA GLY A 478 8.06 -1.39 41.73
C GLY A 478 8.89 -1.22 40.47
N LEU A 479 10.18 -1.01 40.71
CA LEU A 479 11.30 -1.08 39.77
C LEU A 479 11.87 -2.49 39.82
N ASP A 480 11.97 -3.16 38.67
CA ASP A 480 12.76 -4.38 38.54
C ASP A 480 13.99 -4.06 37.68
N GLU A 481 15.12 -3.93 38.38
CA GLU A 481 16.52 -3.78 37.99
C GLU A 481 16.93 -3.03 36.70
N THR A 482 18.05 -2.30 36.82
CA THR A 482 18.77 -1.64 35.73
C THR A 482 19.25 -2.64 34.67
N ASN A 483 18.42 -2.94 33.68
CA ASN A 483 18.82 -3.72 32.53
C ASN A 483 19.69 -2.86 31.59
N PRO A 484 20.94 -3.26 31.26
CA PRO A 484 21.81 -2.54 30.32
C PRO A 484 21.16 -2.29 28.96
N PHE A 485 20.17 -3.11 28.59
CA PHE A 485 19.35 -2.94 27.39
C PHE A 485 18.72 -1.56 27.25
N PHE A 486 18.32 -0.91 28.34
CA PHE A 486 17.67 0.41 28.30
C PHE A 486 18.63 1.55 27.88
N GLY A 487 19.94 1.31 27.92
CA GLY A 487 20.96 2.21 27.36
C GLY A 487 21.27 1.95 25.88
N SER A 488 20.73 0.88 25.27
CA SER A 488 21.12 0.46 23.92
C SER A 488 20.55 1.35 22.80
N LEU A 489 21.23 1.35 21.64
CA LEU A 489 20.73 1.99 20.41
C LEU A 489 19.40 1.37 19.93
N LEU A 490 19.21 0.07 20.17
CA LEU A 490 17.96 -0.61 19.86
C LEU A 490 16.80 -0.04 20.70
N TRP A 491 17.03 0.24 21.98
CA TRP A 491 16.04 0.87 22.86
C TRP A 491 15.66 2.28 22.41
N GLN A 492 16.63 3.10 22.00
CA GLN A 492 16.38 4.43 21.41
C GLN A 492 15.45 4.34 20.18
N LYS A 493 15.69 3.36 19.29
CA LYS A 493 14.82 3.13 18.12
C LYS A 493 13.45 2.60 18.49
N ILE A 494 13.34 1.75 19.51
CA ILE A 494 12.05 1.32 20.07
C ILE A 494 11.25 2.52 20.56
N LYS A 495 11.85 3.41 21.38
CA LYS A 495 11.20 4.65 21.85
C LYS A 495 10.73 5.53 20.71
N THR A 496 11.52 5.65 19.64
CA THR A 496 11.13 6.40 18.43
C THR A 496 9.88 5.82 17.80
N VAL A 497 9.80 4.49 17.66
CA VAL A 497 8.61 3.81 17.10
C VAL A 497 7.36 4.02 17.98
N VAL A 498 7.53 4.05 19.30
CA VAL A 498 6.45 4.32 20.25
C VAL A 498 5.99 5.77 20.15
N ALA A 499 6.91 6.74 20.15
CA ALA A 499 6.61 8.17 20.00
C ALA A 499 5.87 8.45 18.67
N GLN A 500 6.32 7.86 17.57
CA GLN A 500 5.62 7.97 16.27
C GLN A 500 4.18 7.47 16.30
N LEU A 501 3.87 6.48 17.14
CA LEU A 501 2.51 6.02 17.35
C LEU A 501 1.74 6.97 18.27
N ALA A 502 2.39 7.47 19.33
CA ALA A 502 1.82 8.44 20.26
C ALA A 502 1.42 9.75 19.56
N ASP A 503 2.18 10.22 18.57
CA ASP A 503 1.84 11.37 17.71
C ASP A 503 0.50 11.19 16.96
N LYS A 504 0.00 9.95 16.88
CA LYS A 504 -1.29 9.61 16.29
C LYS A 504 -2.40 9.39 17.32
N ALA A 505 -2.22 9.85 18.58
CA ALA A 505 -3.19 9.74 19.66
C ALA A 505 -4.57 10.33 19.26
N HIS A 506 -4.60 11.52 18.66
CA HIS A 506 -5.81 12.16 18.14
C HIS A 506 -6.61 11.28 17.15
N SER A 507 -5.94 10.39 16.41
CA SER A 507 -6.61 9.43 15.51
C SER A 507 -6.95 8.12 16.21
N LEU A 508 -6.09 7.65 17.13
CA LEU A 508 -6.31 6.40 17.87
C LEU A 508 -7.48 6.51 18.85
N ILE A 509 -7.72 7.70 19.41
CA ILE A 509 -8.82 7.97 20.35
C ILE A 509 -10.21 7.86 19.71
N GLU A 510 -10.29 8.05 18.39
CA GLU A 510 -11.52 7.83 17.63
C GLU A 510 -11.88 6.33 17.57
N ASP A 511 -10.90 5.45 17.75
CA ASP A 511 -11.07 4.01 17.87
C ASP A 511 -11.75 3.37 16.64
N VAL A 512 -11.49 3.92 15.46
CA VAL A 512 -12.09 3.53 14.18
C VAL A 512 -11.17 2.66 13.33
N ASP A 513 -11.77 1.90 12.40
CA ASP A 513 -11.02 1.11 11.43
C ASP A 513 -11.65 1.05 10.02
N SER A 514 -10.84 0.62 9.05
CA SER A 514 -11.22 0.48 7.65
C SER A 514 -11.77 -0.92 7.31
N ASN A 515 -12.09 -1.76 8.31
CA ASN A 515 -12.51 -3.14 8.05
C ASN A 515 -13.79 -3.21 7.20
N LEU A 516 -14.64 -2.19 7.27
CA LEU A 516 -15.89 -2.17 6.54
C LEU A 516 -15.67 -2.09 5.03
N VAL A 517 -14.78 -1.21 4.58
CA VAL A 517 -14.43 -1.11 3.16
C VAL A 517 -13.57 -2.30 2.70
N GLU A 518 -12.73 -2.87 3.57
CA GLU A 518 -12.06 -4.15 3.30
C GLU A 518 -13.07 -5.30 3.07
N ARG A 519 -14.16 -5.32 3.83
CA ARG A 519 -15.25 -6.30 3.63
C ARG A 519 -15.95 -6.08 2.29
N PHE A 520 -16.21 -4.82 1.92
CA PHE A 520 -16.76 -4.49 0.60
C PHE A 520 -15.83 -4.95 -0.52
N ASN A 521 -14.54 -4.66 -0.42
CA ASN A 521 -13.49 -5.15 -1.33
C ASN A 521 -13.47 -6.68 -1.42
N GLY A 522 -13.79 -7.38 -0.33
CA GLY A 522 -14.01 -8.83 -0.31
C GLY A 522 -15.23 -9.29 -1.12
N VAL A 523 -16.33 -8.52 -1.11
CA VAL A 523 -17.52 -8.80 -1.94
C VAL A 523 -17.20 -8.57 -3.42
N ILE A 524 -16.49 -7.48 -3.77
CA ILE A 524 -15.98 -7.28 -5.13
C ILE A 524 -15.13 -8.48 -5.55
N ALA A 525 -14.17 -8.88 -4.70
CA ALA A 525 -13.30 -10.02 -5.00
C ALA A 525 -14.09 -11.31 -5.28
N LYS A 526 -15.20 -11.55 -4.55
CA LYS A 526 -16.11 -12.68 -4.83
C LYS A 526 -16.76 -12.53 -6.21
N MET A 527 -17.36 -11.37 -6.50
CA MET A 527 -18.07 -11.11 -7.76
C MET A 527 -17.17 -11.18 -8.99
N VAL A 528 -15.86 -10.93 -8.83
CA VAL A 528 -14.85 -11.04 -9.91
C VAL A 528 -14.10 -12.38 -9.90
N GLY A 529 -14.70 -13.43 -9.34
CA GLY A 529 -14.15 -14.80 -9.40
C GLY A 529 -12.89 -15.03 -8.57
N GLY A 530 -12.70 -14.26 -7.50
CA GLY A 530 -11.53 -14.31 -6.63
C GLY A 530 -10.27 -13.70 -7.23
N LYS A 531 -10.43 -12.79 -8.22
CA LYS A 531 -9.33 -12.20 -9.02
C LYS A 531 -8.55 -13.22 -9.87
N ARG A 532 -9.14 -14.40 -10.10
CA ARG A 532 -8.56 -15.46 -10.95
C ARG A 532 -8.94 -15.29 -12.41
N VAL A 533 -10.12 -14.72 -12.66
CA VAL A 533 -10.64 -14.47 -14.01
C VAL A 533 -10.43 -13.00 -14.35
N ASN A 534 -9.95 -12.74 -15.57
CA ASN A 534 -9.72 -11.38 -16.05
C ASN A 534 -11.02 -10.78 -16.62
N TYR A 535 -11.82 -10.15 -15.76
CA TYR A 535 -13.02 -9.40 -16.18
C TYR A 535 -12.73 -7.93 -16.57
N ALA A 536 -11.46 -7.50 -16.50
CA ALA A 536 -11.04 -6.11 -16.70
C ALA A 536 -10.82 -5.71 -18.17
N GLN A 537 -11.20 -6.57 -19.11
CA GLN A 537 -10.96 -6.33 -20.54
C GLN A 537 -11.95 -5.34 -21.18
N ARG A 538 -13.15 -5.21 -20.59
CA ARG A 538 -14.29 -4.36 -21.00
C ARG A 538 -15.14 -4.03 -19.75
N ARG A 539 -16.44 -3.77 -19.93
CA ARG A 539 -17.40 -3.37 -18.89
C ARG A 539 -17.65 -4.36 -17.74
N SER A 540 -17.33 -5.65 -17.92
CA SER A 540 -17.70 -6.71 -16.96
C SER A 540 -17.17 -6.46 -15.54
N TYR A 541 -15.96 -5.91 -15.40
CA TYR A 541 -15.41 -5.57 -14.09
C TYR A 541 -16.22 -4.47 -13.39
N GLN A 542 -16.64 -3.43 -14.11
CA GLN A 542 -17.45 -2.32 -13.59
C GLN A 542 -18.81 -2.80 -13.12
N ALA A 543 -19.53 -3.54 -13.96
CA ALA A 543 -20.83 -4.10 -13.57
C ALA A 543 -20.73 -5.03 -12.36
N ARG A 544 -19.68 -5.86 -12.27
CA ARG A 544 -19.47 -6.73 -11.09
C ARG A 544 -19.17 -5.93 -9.82
N CYS A 545 -18.51 -4.77 -9.92
CA CYS A 545 -18.36 -3.85 -8.80
C CYS A 545 -19.72 -3.24 -8.40
N ALA A 546 -20.57 -2.88 -9.38
CA ALA A 546 -21.94 -2.41 -9.13
C ALA A 546 -22.80 -3.49 -8.45
N GLY A 547 -22.75 -4.74 -8.92
CA GLY A 547 -23.41 -5.87 -8.26
C GLY A 547 -22.90 -6.14 -6.85
N ALA A 548 -21.60 -5.95 -6.61
CA ALA A 548 -21.04 -6.02 -5.26
C ALA A 548 -21.60 -4.90 -4.37
N LEU A 549 -21.76 -3.69 -4.88
CA LEU A 549 -22.36 -2.55 -4.18
C LEU A 549 -23.79 -2.84 -3.76
N ILE A 550 -24.64 -3.25 -4.70
CA ILE A 550 -26.04 -3.59 -4.41
C ILE A 550 -26.10 -4.70 -3.36
N SER A 551 -25.31 -5.75 -3.51
CA SER A 551 -25.23 -6.86 -2.54
C SER A 551 -24.78 -6.39 -1.16
N PHE A 552 -23.88 -5.42 -1.09
CA PHE A 552 -23.34 -4.89 0.15
C PHE A 552 -24.32 -3.95 0.86
N ASN A 553 -24.95 -3.02 0.13
CA ASN A 553 -25.89 -2.05 0.70
C ASN A 553 -27.22 -2.69 1.12
N THR A 554 -27.72 -3.66 0.35
CA THR A 554 -29.07 -4.24 0.57
C THR A 554 -29.04 -5.64 1.19
N GLY A 555 -27.91 -6.34 1.09
CA GLY A 555 -27.83 -7.77 1.38
C GLY A 555 -28.56 -8.68 0.38
N LYS A 556 -29.19 -8.12 -0.67
CA LYS A 556 -30.07 -8.83 -1.63
C LYS A 556 -29.86 -8.30 -3.04
N LEU A 557 -28.90 -8.86 -3.78
CA LEU A 557 -28.56 -8.39 -5.12
C LEU A 557 -29.70 -8.63 -6.12
N LEU A 558 -30.08 -9.89 -6.32
CA LEU A 558 -31.00 -10.27 -7.39
C LEU A 558 -32.43 -9.79 -7.08
N SER A 559 -32.84 -9.82 -5.80
CA SER A 559 -34.15 -9.27 -5.41
C SER A 559 -34.25 -7.76 -5.62
N THR A 560 -33.16 -7.02 -5.43
CA THR A 560 -33.17 -5.55 -5.60
C THR A 560 -33.23 -5.20 -7.09
N VAL A 561 -32.39 -5.84 -7.90
CA VAL A 561 -32.37 -5.64 -9.36
C VAL A 561 -33.71 -6.04 -9.98
N GLN A 562 -34.25 -7.23 -9.67
CA GLN A 562 -35.55 -7.66 -10.25
C GLN A 562 -36.68 -6.68 -9.94
N ARG A 563 -36.72 -6.16 -8.71
CA ARG A 563 -37.76 -5.22 -8.31
C ARG A 563 -37.68 -3.91 -9.09
N LYS A 564 -36.47 -3.42 -9.34
CA LYS A 564 -36.24 -2.21 -10.13
C LYS A 564 -36.57 -2.46 -11.61
N VAL A 565 -35.99 -3.50 -12.20
CA VAL A 565 -36.08 -3.77 -13.64
C VAL A 565 -37.49 -4.16 -14.07
N TYR A 566 -38.17 -5.00 -13.28
CA TYR A 566 -39.46 -5.56 -13.67
C TYR A 566 -40.65 -4.94 -12.95
N GLY A 567 -40.44 -4.05 -11.98
CA GLY A 567 -41.52 -3.46 -11.16
C GLY A 567 -42.32 -4.49 -10.34
N THR A 568 -41.86 -5.74 -10.27
CA THR A 568 -42.60 -6.86 -9.67
C THR A 568 -41.88 -7.41 -8.44
N SER A 569 -42.64 -8.15 -7.62
CA SER A 569 -42.06 -8.87 -6.49
C SER A 569 -41.05 -9.92 -6.99
N PRO A 570 -39.83 -9.98 -6.41
CA PRO A 570 -38.85 -10.99 -6.77
C PRO A 570 -39.37 -12.41 -6.61
N ARG A 571 -38.87 -13.33 -7.44
CA ARG A 571 -39.25 -14.75 -7.36
C ARG A 571 -38.99 -15.32 -5.97
N LEU A 572 -39.88 -16.21 -5.53
CA LEU A 572 -39.79 -16.82 -4.21
C LEU A 572 -38.48 -17.59 -4.00
N SER A 573 -37.96 -18.24 -5.04
CA SER A 573 -36.68 -18.95 -5.01
C SER A 573 -35.51 -18.02 -4.69
N ILE A 574 -35.43 -16.86 -5.34
CA ILE A 574 -34.42 -15.83 -5.08
C ILE A 574 -34.54 -15.32 -3.65
N LYS A 575 -35.76 -14.97 -3.22
CA LYS A 575 -36.02 -14.49 -1.85
C LYS A 575 -35.56 -15.53 -0.81
N LYS A 576 -35.93 -16.79 -0.97
CA LYS A 576 -35.54 -17.90 -0.07
C LYS A 576 -34.02 -18.03 -0.01
N HIS A 577 -33.34 -18.03 -1.15
CA HIS A 577 -31.89 -18.18 -1.22
C HIS A 577 -31.15 -17.00 -0.55
N GLU A 578 -31.50 -15.77 -0.90
CA GLU A 578 -30.86 -14.58 -0.34
C GLU A 578 -31.15 -14.41 1.16
N ASN A 579 -32.38 -14.72 1.61
CA ASN A 579 -32.73 -14.72 3.03
C ASN A 579 -31.93 -15.79 3.80
N ALA A 580 -31.77 -17.00 3.24
CA ALA A 580 -30.97 -18.05 3.87
C ALA A 580 -29.49 -17.66 4.01
N ILE A 581 -28.91 -17.02 2.99
CA ILE A 581 -27.55 -16.46 3.05
C ILE A 581 -27.44 -15.42 4.17
N ASN A 582 -28.40 -14.50 4.27
CA ASN A 582 -28.40 -13.45 5.27
C ASN A 582 -28.61 -14.01 6.69
N ALA A 583 -29.49 -14.99 6.87
CA ALA A 583 -29.65 -15.70 8.13
C ALA A 583 -28.35 -16.41 8.55
N LYS A 584 -27.65 -17.05 7.61
CA LYS A 584 -26.35 -17.69 7.88
C LYS A 584 -25.28 -16.66 8.28
N ARG A 585 -25.25 -15.49 7.63
CA ARG A 585 -24.36 -14.37 7.99
C ARG A 585 -24.67 -13.85 9.40
N LEU A 586 -25.95 -13.72 9.76
CA LEU A 586 -26.36 -13.28 11.10
C LEU A 586 -25.98 -14.30 12.17
N LYS A 587 -26.25 -15.60 11.95
CA LYS A 587 -25.81 -16.69 12.85
C LYS A 587 -24.29 -16.72 13.03
N ALA A 588 -23.53 -16.47 11.97
CA ALA A 588 -22.07 -16.43 12.05
C ALA A 588 -21.54 -15.23 12.87
N LYS A 589 -22.30 -14.13 12.97
CA LYS A 589 -21.96 -13.00 13.86
C LYS A 589 -22.22 -13.35 15.33
N LEU A 590 -23.27 -14.10 15.63
CA LEU A 590 -23.61 -14.54 16.99
C LEU A 590 -22.62 -15.60 17.51
N ASN A 591 -22.18 -16.52 16.66
CA ASN A 591 -21.24 -17.58 17.01
C ASN A 591 -19.78 -17.16 16.74
N ILE A 592 -19.21 -16.33 17.63
CA ILE A 592 -17.78 -16.01 17.61
C ILE A 592 -16.98 -17.26 18.02
N ARG A 593 -16.78 -18.21 17.11
CA ARG A 593 -15.79 -19.28 17.33
C ARG A 593 -14.41 -18.62 17.48
N LYS A 594 -13.80 -18.70 18.67
CA LYS A 594 -12.37 -18.42 18.88
C LYS A 594 -11.58 -19.37 17.97
N LYS A 595 -11.27 -18.94 16.75
CA LYS A 595 -10.35 -19.69 15.88
C LYS A 595 -8.96 -19.57 16.51
N ASN A 596 -8.47 -20.67 17.09
CA ASN A 596 -7.06 -20.82 17.43
C ASN A 596 -6.25 -20.72 16.14
N ARG A 597 -5.81 -19.51 15.79
CA ARG A 597 -4.90 -19.30 14.66
C ARG A 597 -3.51 -19.69 15.12
N THR A 598 -2.98 -20.78 14.57
CA THR A 598 -1.54 -21.07 14.64
C THR A 598 -0.82 -19.93 13.91
N LEU A 599 -0.05 -19.14 14.64
CA LEU A 599 0.76 -18.06 14.07
C LEU A 599 1.88 -18.70 13.24
N VAL A 600 1.75 -18.69 11.92
CA VAL A 600 2.88 -18.94 11.03
C VAL A 600 3.75 -17.68 11.07
N PRO A 601 5.08 -17.78 11.28
CA PRO A 601 5.97 -16.63 11.26
C PRO A 601 5.82 -15.89 9.92
N ARG A 602 5.42 -14.62 9.96
CA ARG A 602 5.46 -13.76 8.78
C ARG A 602 6.92 -13.44 8.49
N THR A 603 7.41 -13.89 7.34
CA THR A 603 8.59 -13.28 6.73
C THR A 603 8.31 -11.80 6.50
N LEU A 604 9.28 -10.96 6.88
CA LEU A 604 9.22 -9.53 6.75
C LEU A 604 9.17 -9.13 5.30
N ASN A 605 8.11 -8.43 4.95
CA ASN A 605 7.86 -7.94 3.61
C ASN A 605 8.34 -6.47 3.63
N LEU A 606 9.48 -6.18 2.98
CA LEU A 606 10.25 -4.92 3.00
C LEU A 606 9.72 -3.74 2.14
N ASP A 607 8.61 -3.93 1.42
CA ASP A 607 8.18 -3.04 0.33
C ASP A 607 6.82 -2.36 0.60
N TYR A 608 6.61 -1.83 1.81
CA TYR A 608 5.50 -0.90 2.06
C TYR A 608 6.00 0.19 3.00
N GLY A 609 6.05 1.42 2.52
CA GLY A 609 6.67 2.55 3.21
C GLY A 609 7.01 3.70 2.24
N GLU A 610 7.60 4.76 2.77
CA GLU A 610 7.82 6.12 2.24
C GLU A 610 8.50 6.26 0.86
N VAL A 611 8.83 5.15 0.19
CA VAL A 611 9.44 5.10 -1.14
C VAL A 611 8.33 5.16 -2.20
N VAL A 612 7.66 6.31 -2.31
CA VAL A 612 6.70 6.58 -3.38
C VAL A 612 7.22 7.71 -4.24
N ASP A 613 7.17 7.51 -5.56
CA ASP A 613 7.55 8.50 -6.56
C ASP A 613 6.54 9.66 -6.56
N LYS A 614 6.81 10.66 -5.72
CA LYS A 614 6.08 11.93 -5.67
C LYS A 614 6.67 12.88 -6.72
N PRO A 615 5.87 13.71 -7.42
CA PRO A 615 6.40 14.81 -8.20
C PRO A 615 7.19 15.74 -7.28
N ASP A 616 8.17 16.45 -7.83
CA ASP A 616 8.87 17.48 -7.08
C ASP A 616 7.91 18.61 -6.72
N LEU A 617 8.19 19.30 -5.62
CA LEU A 617 7.52 20.56 -5.33
C LEU A 617 7.67 21.53 -6.52
N ASP A 618 6.61 22.27 -6.83
CA ASP A 618 6.71 23.40 -7.75
C ASP A 618 7.69 24.46 -7.21
N LYS A 619 8.22 25.32 -8.09
CA LYS A 619 9.29 26.26 -7.74
C LYS A 619 8.89 27.18 -6.58
N ASP A 620 7.67 27.70 -6.59
CA ASP A 620 7.20 28.65 -5.57
C ASP A 620 7.02 27.97 -4.21
N THR A 621 6.46 26.74 -4.19
CA THR A 621 6.31 25.95 -2.97
C THR A 621 7.65 25.48 -2.43
N LEU A 622 8.59 25.11 -3.30
CA LEU A 622 9.94 24.73 -2.90
C LEU A 622 10.66 25.90 -2.23
N GLU A 623 10.59 27.11 -2.79
CA GLU A 623 11.21 28.31 -2.19
C GLU A 623 10.57 28.69 -0.86
N LYS A 624 9.24 28.61 -0.74
CA LYS A 624 8.55 28.80 0.56
C LYS A 624 9.00 27.77 1.60
N ALA A 625 9.08 26.50 1.21
CA ALA A 625 9.49 25.43 2.11
C ALA A 625 10.96 25.55 2.54
N LYS A 626 11.86 25.99 1.64
CA LYS A 626 13.25 26.36 1.99
C LYS A 626 13.30 27.45 3.05
N LYS A 627 12.51 28.52 2.88
CA LYS A 627 12.44 29.64 3.84
C LYS A 627 11.95 29.16 5.21
N THR A 628 10.87 28.40 5.26
CA THR A 628 10.34 27.84 6.50
C THR A 628 11.32 26.88 7.18
N PHE A 629 12.02 26.05 6.41
CA PHE A 629 13.02 25.12 6.95
C PHE A 629 14.15 25.87 7.66
N VAL A 630 14.71 26.91 7.03
CA VAL A 630 15.77 27.71 7.65
C VAL A 630 15.27 28.47 8.87
N GLN A 631 14.04 29.02 8.83
CA GLN A 631 13.43 29.66 9.99
C GLN A 631 13.32 28.70 11.18
N ASN A 632 12.90 27.45 10.95
CA ASN A 632 12.78 26.42 11.98
C ASN A 632 14.12 25.95 12.58
N LEU A 633 15.24 26.22 11.89
CA LEU A 633 16.57 25.95 12.44
C LEU A 633 17.04 27.03 13.41
N SER A 634 16.40 28.20 13.43
CA SER A 634 16.77 29.30 14.31
C SER A 634 16.69 28.86 15.77
N LYS A 635 17.72 29.20 16.54
CA LYS A 635 17.84 28.89 17.96
C LYS A 635 18.22 30.13 18.74
N THR A 636 17.70 30.29 19.94
CA THR A 636 18.17 31.33 20.86
C THR A 636 19.57 31.00 21.37
N ASN A 637 20.25 31.97 22.00
CA ASN A 637 21.56 31.74 22.59
C ASN A 637 21.51 30.68 23.70
N GLU A 638 20.44 30.67 24.48
CA GLU A 638 20.19 29.69 25.54
C GLU A 638 20.05 28.28 24.96
N GLU A 639 19.21 28.11 23.94
CA GLU A 639 19.01 26.81 23.28
C GLU A 639 20.30 26.27 22.65
N ARG A 640 21.11 27.13 22.03
CA ARG A 640 22.41 26.72 21.47
C ARG A 640 23.37 26.22 22.55
N ASN A 641 23.44 26.92 23.68
CA ASN A 641 24.27 26.54 24.81
C ASN A 641 23.79 25.23 25.46
N GLU A 642 22.48 24.99 25.51
CA GLU A 642 21.92 23.72 25.98
C GLU A 642 22.22 22.57 25.02
N ILE A 643 22.09 22.80 23.70
CA ILE A 643 22.44 21.81 22.68
C ILE A 643 23.90 21.40 22.80
N GLU A 644 24.81 22.36 22.93
CA GLU A 644 26.24 22.07 23.14
C GLU A 644 26.43 21.15 24.35
N LYS A 645 25.86 21.50 25.51
CA LYS A 645 25.95 20.69 26.74
C LYS A 645 25.37 19.29 26.60
N ARG A 646 24.21 19.14 25.95
CA ARG A 646 23.54 17.83 25.74
C ARG A 646 24.25 16.96 24.71
N THR A 647 25.09 17.56 23.87
CA THR A 647 25.79 16.88 22.78
C THR A 647 27.29 16.71 23.02
N ILE A 648 27.77 16.92 24.26
CA ILE A 648 29.18 16.73 24.69
C ILE A 648 29.72 15.33 24.37
N LEU A 649 28.86 14.31 24.33
CA LEU A 649 29.24 12.93 23.96
C LEU A 649 29.39 12.72 22.44
N GLN A 650 29.20 13.77 21.64
CA GLN A 650 29.44 13.84 20.20
C GLN A 650 28.88 12.63 19.44
N SER A 651 29.74 11.79 18.85
CA SER A 651 29.33 10.63 18.04
C SER A 651 28.53 9.57 18.81
N GLU A 652 28.57 9.61 20.15
CA GLU A 652 27.78 8.75 21.04
C GLU A 652 26.42 9.39 21.42
N SER A 653 26.18 10.67 21.07
CA SER A 653 24.89 11.36 21.27
C SER A 653 23.98 11.24 20.04
N GLY A 654 22.79 10.67 20.25
CA GLY A 654 21.76 10.59 19.22
C GLY A 654 21.26 11.98 18.76
N GLU A 655 21.16 12.93 19.70
CA GLU A 655 20.80 14.32 19.41
C GLU A 655 21.86 15.01 18.53
N TRP A 656 23.14 14.79 18.83
CA TRP A 656 24.26 15.30 18.02
C TRP A 656 24.19 14.78 16.58
N LEU A 657 23.88 13.49 16.40
CA LEU A 657 23.72 12.88 15.08
C LEU A 657 22.52 13.46 14.31
N GLU A 658 21.39 13.68 14.97
CA GLU A 658 20.17 14.21 14.32
C GLU A 658 20.31 15.68 13.94
N LEU A 659 20.87 16.52 14.83
CA LEU A 659 21.11 17.94 14.52
C LEU A 659 22.06 18.09 13.33
N ARG A 660 23.16 17.30 13.29
CA ARG A 660 24.13 17.33 12.20
C ARG A 660 23.59 16.84 10.84
N ARG A 661 22.44 16.14 10.80
CA ARG A 661 21.80 15.75 9.53
C ARG A 661 21.20 16.94 8.78
N ASN A 662 20.80 17.98 9.51
CA ASN A 662 20.14 19.17 8.94
C ASN A 662 21.12 20.33 8.69
N MET A 663 22.41 20.13 8.96
CA MET A 663 23.43 21.17 9.00
C MET A 663 24.65 20.82 8.15
N LEU A 664 25.34 21.85 7.64
CA LEU A 664 26.66 21.71 7.05
C LEU A 664 27.72 21.87 8.16
N THR A 665 28.47 20.80 8.40
CA THR A 665 29.44 20.75 9.51
C THR A 665 30.85 21.13 9.09
N ALA A 666 31.63 21.77 9.98
CA ALA A 666 32.97 22.27 9.70
C ALA A 666 33.93 21.26 9.03
N SER A 667 33.88 19.98 9.42
CA SER A 667 34.69 18.91 8.83
C SER A 667 34.43 18.63 7.34
N ASN A 668 33.36 19.19 6.77
CA ASN A 668 33.03 19.10 5.35
C ASN A 668 33.25 20.41 4.59
N PHE A 669 33.62 21.51 5.24
CA PHE A 669 33.78 22.82 4.60
C PHE A 669 34.83 22.80 3.49
N GLY A 670 35.98 22.17 3.72
CA GLY A 670 37.03 22.06 2.70
C GLY A 670 36.56 21.36 1.42
N LYS A 671 35.70 20.33 1.53
CA LYS A 671 35.13 19.62 0.38
C LYS A 671 34.18 20.51 -0.42
N VAL A 672 33.40 21.33 0.28
CA VAL A 672 32.47 22.29 -0.35
C VAL A 672 33.24 23.41 -1.04
N ILE A 673 34.21 24.02 -0.36
CA ILE A 673 34.98 25.18 -0.83
C ILE A 673 35.87 24.83 -2.02
N LYS A 674 36.48 23.64 -2.02
CA LYS A 674 37.32 23.17 -3.13
C LYS A 674 36.54 22.63 -4.32
N ARG A 675 35.22 22.46 -4.19
CA ARG A 675 34.38 22.01 -5.31
C ARG A 675 34.39 23.08 -6.40
N LYS A 676 34.74 22.69 -7.63
CA LYS A 676 34.51 23.57 -8.80
C LYS A 676 33.01 23.81 -8.93
N GLN A 677 32.60 25.06 -9.09
CA GLN A 677 31.17 25.42 -9.18
C GLN A 677 30.47 24.77 -10.36
N THR A 678 31.22 24.41 -11.41
CA THR A 678 30.73 23.73 -12.62
C THR A 678 30.47 22.24 -12.42
N ASN A 679 30.98 21.63 -11.35
CA ASN A 679 30.80 20.20 -11.11
C ASN A 679 29.48 19.93 -10.39
N SER A 680 28.85 18.82 -10.76
CA SER A 680 27.64 18.29 -10.09
C SER A 680 27.84 18.19 -8.57
N CYS A 681 26.87 18.68 -7.81
CA CYS A 681 26.85 18.59 -6.36
C CYS A 681 26.23 17.28 -5.84
N GLN A 682 25.59 16.49 -6.72
CA GLN A 682 24.82 15.30 -6.35
C GLN A 682 25.60 14.32 -5.46
N ASN A 683 26.83 13.96 -5.85
CA ASN A 683 27.64 13.02 -5.07
C ASN A 683 28.06 13.59 -3.71
N LEU A 684 28.32 14.89 -3.62
CA LEU A 684 28.69 15.53 -2.37
C LEU A 684 27.48 15.59 -1.43
N VAL A 685 26.31 16.01 -1.91
CA VAL A 685 25.05 16.03 -1.16
C VAL A 685 24.67 14.62 -0.70
N LYS A 686 24.77 13.63 -1.60
CA LYS A 686 24.53 12.22 -1.26
C LYS A 686 25.45 11.73 -0.14
N ASN A 687 26.73 12.09 -0.20
CA ASN A 687 27.72 11.73 0.83
C ASN A 687 27.56 12.49 2.15
N LEU A 688 26.84 13.63 2.16
CA LEU A 688 26.54 14.38 3.37
C LEU A 688 25.30 13.81 4.06
N LEU A 689 24.24 13.50 3.31
CA LEU A 689 22.93 13.14 3.86
C LEU A 689 22.70 11.62 4.00
N TYR A 690 23.26 10.80 3.11
CA TYR A 690 22.88 9.39 2.94
C TYR A 690 24.05 8.41 3.05
N LYS A 691 25.21 8.87 3.52
CA LYS A 691 26.42 8.07 3.52
C LYS A 691 26.32 6.90 4.51
N PRO A 692 26.61 5.64 4.08
CA PRO A 692 26.73 4.51 4.99
C PRO A 692 27.98 4.65 5.87
N SER A 693 28.01 3.94 7.02
CA SER A 693 29.16 3.98 7.93
C SER A 693 30.47 3.60 7.21
N ILE A 694 31.49 4.44 7.41
CA ILE A 694 32.86 4.27 6.88
C ILE A 694 33.85 3.84 7.97
N ASP A 695 33.36 3.24 9.06
CA ASP A 695 34.21 2.81 10.17
C ASP A 695 35.27 1.77 9.76
N HIS A 696 35.06 1.09 8.63
CA HIS A 696 36.00 0.15 8.00
C HIS A 696 37.18 0.84 7.30
N VAL A 697 37.13 2.15 7.05
CA VAL A 697 38.24 2.88 6.43
C VAL A 697 39.38 3.01 7.43
N GLN A 698 40.54 2.45 7.08
CA GLN A 698 41.69 2.34 7.98
C GLN A 698 42.06 3.68 8.64
N SER A 699 42.04 4.80 7.90
CA SER A 699 42.37 6.13 8.45
C SER A 699 41.38 6.66 9.47
N ILE A 700 40.09 6.33 9.33
CA ILE A 700 39.04 6.72 10.29
C ILE A 700 39.10 5.84 11.53
N SER A 701 39.25 4.53 11.35
CA SER A 701 39.43 3.57 12.45
C SER A 701 40.68 3.91 13.28
N HIS A 702 41.79 4.23 12.60
CA HIS A 702 43.03 4.69 13.22
C HIS A 702 42.84 5.99 14.00
N GLY A 703 42.16 6.99 13.40
CA GLY A 703 41.81 8.24 14.05
C GLY A 703 41.07 8.01 15.37
N LYS A 704 39.92 7.33 15.31
CA LYS A 704 39.07 7.03 16.48
C LYS A 704 39.81 6.26 17.57
N LYS A 705 40.68 5.32 17.19
CA LYS A 705 41.45 4.51 18.14
C LYS A 705 42.43 5.35 18.97
N TYR A 706 43.08 6.34 18.35
CA TYR A 706 44.18 7.08 18.97
C TYR A 706 43.83 8.51 19.39
N GLU A 707 42.63 9.01 19.06
CA GLU A 707 42.18 10.36 19.40
C GLU A 707 42.25 10.65 20.91
N LYS A 708 41.70 9.76 21.76
CA LYS A 708 41.75 9.91 23.22
C LYS A 708 43.18 9.90 23.76
N VAL A 709 44.01 8.98 23.27
CA VAL A 709 45.44 8.87 23.65
C VAL A 709 46.19 10.15 23.27
N ALA A 710 45.92 10.69 22.08
CA ALA A 710 46.53 11.92 21.61
C ALA A 710 46.06 13.15 22.42
N LEU A 711 44.78 13.19 22.84
CA LEU A 711 44.24 14.25 23.69
C LEU A 711 44.88 14.24 25.09
N GLU A 712 44.99 13.07 25.71
CA GLU A 712 45.65 12.89 27.01
C GLU A 712 47.14 13.28 26.94
N GLN A 713 47.82 12.88 25.87
CA GLN A 713 49.21 13.24 25.63
C GLN A 713 49.39 14.75 25.41
N LEU A 714 48.51 15.38 24.63
CA LEU A 714 48.52 16.83 24.39
C LEU A 714 48.29 17.60 25.70
N SER A 715 47.31 17.16 26.49
CA SER A 715 47.00 17.72 27.81
C SER A 715 48.20 17.64 28.76
N SER A 716 48.86 16.48 28.80
CA SER A 716 50.05 16.25 29.65
C SER A 716 51.26 17.05 29.20
N MET A 717 51.52 17.13 27.89
CA MET A 717 52.67 17.84 27.30
C MET A 717 52.60 19.35 27.56
N HIS A 718 51.43 19.95 27.35
CA HIS A 718 51.24 21.38 27.53
C HIS A 718 50.76 21.77 28.93
N LYS A 719 50.54 20.80 29.83
CA LYS A 719 49.95 21.02 31.16
C LYS A 719 48.64 21.82 31.10
N ILE A 720 47.84 21.56 30.06
CA ILE A 720 46.55 22.20 29.81
C ILE A 720 45.42 21.24 30.13
N ASN A 721 44.36 21.75 30.75
CA ASN A 721 43.14 20.99 30.94
C ASN A 721 42.23 21.16 29.71
N ILE A 722 41.88 20.04 29.08
CA ILE A 722 41.04 20.00 27.87
C ILE A 722 39.68 19.42 28.26
N LYS A 723 38.63 20.24 28.11
CA LYS A 723 37.25 19.83 28.33
C LYS A 723 36.63 19.34 27.02
N ASN A 724 35.84 18.28 27.10
CA ASN A 724 35.00 17.86 25.99
C ASN A 724 33.93 18.93 25.72
N CYS A 725 33.53 19.05 24.46
CA CYS A 725 32.49 19.97 24.03
C CYS A 725 31.57 19.30 23.02
N GLY A 726 30.35 19.82 22.91
CA GLY A 726 29.34 19.30 22.00
C GLY A 726 29.29 20.01 20.65
N LEU A 727 28.09 20.03 20.08
CA LEU A 727 27.81 20.72 18.83
C LEU A 727 27.58 22.21 19.09
N PHE A 728 28.44 23.03 18.49
CA PHE A 728 28.20 24.47 18.35
C PHE A 728 27.42 24.73 17.08
N ILE A 729 26.42 25.61 17.19
CA ILE A 729 25.58 26.08 16.09
C ILE A 729 25.92 27.55 15.86
N ASP A 730 26.13 27.93 14.60
CA ASP A 730 26.45 29.31 14.25
C ASP A 730 25.29 30.25 14.59
N GLU A 731 25.61 31.46 15.05
CA GLU A 731 24.60 32.42 15.44
C GLU A 731 23.82 32.99 14.25
N LYS A 732 24.56 33.32 13.19
CA LYS A 732 24.01 34.00 12.01
C LYS A 732 23.41 32.99 11.03
N TYR A 733 24.02 31.82 10.92
CA TYR A 733 23.64 30.79 9.97
C TYR A 733 23.31 29.48 10.70
N PRO A 734 22.08 29.28 11.20
CA PRO A 734 21.73 28.16 12.07
C PRO A 734 21.84 26.76 11.41
N PHE A 735 22.20 26.71 10.14
CA PHE A 735 22.53 25.50 9.41
C PHE A 735 24.04 25.20 9.35
N LEU A 736 24.90 26.04 9.90
CA LEU A 736 26.33 25.77 10.06
C LEU A 736 26.61 25.27 11.47
N GLY A 737 27.37 24.18 11.57
CA GLY A 737 27.71 23.55 12.85
C GLY A 737 29.17 23.14 12.96
N ALA A 738 29.69 23.15 14.18
CA ALA A 738 31.06 22.75 14.49
C ALA A 738 31.09 21.88 15.74
N THR A 739 32.00 20.91 15.76
CA THR A 739 32.32 20.13 16.95
C THR A 739 33.84 20.04 16.99
N PRO A 740 34.49 20.85 17.84
CA PRO A 740 35.91 20.69 18.17
C PRO A 740 36.16 19.40 18.95
N ASP A 741 37.41 18.92 18.95
CA ASP A 741 37.79 17.75 19.75
C ASP A 741 37.93 18.09 21.24
N GLY A 742 38.11 19.38 21.57
CA GLY A 742 38.04 19.88 22.94
C GLY A 742 38.17 21.39 23.05
N ILE A 743 38.02 21.90 24.28
CA ILE A 743 38.20 23.31 24.62
C ILE A 743 39.11 23.39 25.86
N THR A 744 40.15 24.20 25.77
CA THR A 744 41.09 24.42 26.88
C THR A 744 40.50 25.35 27.95
N THR A 745 41.07 25.33 29.15
CA THR A 745 40.72 26.31 30.21
C THR A 745 41.03 27.76 29.84
N SER A 746 41.95 28.00 28.91
CA SER A 746 42.26 29.31 28.33
C SER A 746 41.36 29.68 27.14
N ASP A 747 40.22 28.98 26.99
CA ASP A 747 39.19 29.23 25.98
C ASP A 747 39.65 29.03 24.51
N MET A 748 40.79 28.37 24.29
CA MET A 748 41.24 27.95 22.97
C MET A 748 40.61 26.62 22.56
N LEU A 749 40.26 26.47 21.28
CA LEU A 749 39.80 25.19 20.73
C LEU A 749 40.94 24.20 20.61
N VAL A 750 40.63 22.91 20.65
CA VAL A 750 41.56 21.82 20.38
C VAL A 750 41.03 21.01 19.20
N GLU A 751 41.90 20.73 18.24
CA GLU A 751 41.65 19.79 17.16
C GLU A 751 42.82 18.80 17.12
N ILE A 752 42.53 17.51 17.07
CA ILE A 752 43.52 16.44 17.03
C ILE A 752 43.37 15.64 15.75
N LYS A 753 44.50 15.42 15.08
CA LYS A 753 44.60 14.57 13.88
C LYS A 753 45.60 13.45 14.13
N CYS A 754 45.16 12.21 13.91
CA CYS A 754 46.01 11.01 14.01
C CYS A 754 46.20 10.36 12.61
N PRO A 755 46.93 11.01 11.67
CA PRO A 755 47.10 10.49 10.31
C PRO A 755 48.01 9.25 10.25
N ILE A 756 47.64 8.28 9.41
CA ILE A 756 48.40 7.01 9.26
C ILE A 756 49.80 7.23 8.67
N ALA A 757 49.94 8.14 7.69
CA ALA A 757 51.21 8.30 6.98
C ALA A 757 52.34 8.80 7.91
N PRO A 758 52.15 9.88 8.71
CA PRO A 758 53.09 10.26 9.76
C PRO A 758 53.32 9.17 10.81
N PHE A 759 52.27 8.40 11.18
CA PHE A 759 52.41 7.29 12.13
C PHE A 759 53.36 6.18 11.62
N LYS A 760 53.35 5.88 10.32
CA LYS A 760 54.18 4.82 9.73
C LYS A 760 55.61 5.28 9.42
N ASN A 761 55.77 6.48 8.89
CA ASN A 761 57.02 6.91 8.27
C ASN A 761 57.68 8.13 8.96
N GLY A 762 57.04 8.71 9.97
CA GLY A 762 57.46 10.00 10.55
C GLY A 762 56.82 11.19 9.83
N ILE A 763 56.79 12.34 10.52
CA ILE A 763 56.09 13.53 10.04
C ILE A 763 56.84 14.23 8.90
N GLU A 764 58.18 14.19 8.93
CA GLU A 764 59.06 14.78 7.92
C GLU A 764 58.91 14.07 6.57
N ASP A 765 58.96 12.72 6.56
CA ASP A 765 58.76 11.90 5.35
C ASP A 765 57.35 12.11 4.75
N ALA A 766 56.33 12.23 5.61
CA ALA A 766 54.97 12.45 5.17
C ALA A 766 54.76 13.83 4.51
N ILE A 767 55.50 14.86 4.97
CA ILE A 767 55.49 16.20 4.37
C ILE A 767 56.26 16.19 3.04
N GLU A 768 57.44 15.57 3.02
CA GLU A 768 58.30 15.48 1.84
C GLU A 768 57.64 14.75 0.68
N ASN A 769 57.00 13.62 0.97
CA ASN A 769 56.27 12.81 -0.01
C ASN A 769 54.85 13.31 -0.32
N LYS A 770 54.47 14.51 0.14
CA LYS A 770 53.14 15.11 -0.05
C LYS A 770 51.98 14.20 0.43
N LYS A 771 52.24 13.29 1.37
CA LYS A 771 51.24 12.40 1.99
C LYS A 771 50.43 13.11 3.09
N MET A 772 50.87 14.30 3.53
CA MET A 772 50.14 15.19 4.43
C MET A 772 49.93 16.57 3.81
N HIS A 773 48.71 16.84 3.35
CA HIS A 773 48.37 18.08 2.61
C HIS A 773 48.20 19.33 3.47
N PHE A 774 48.35 19.22 4.80
CA PHE A 774 48.25 20.37 5.71
C PHE A 774 49.44 21.31 5.62
N TYR A 775 50.62 20.81 5.24
CA TYR A 775 51.81 21.64 5.01
C TYR A 775 52.15 21.70 3.53
N LYS A 776 52.83 22.77 3.12
CA LYS A 776 53.44 22.93 1.80
C LYS A 776 54.85 23.50 1.95
N LYS A 777 55.79 23.10 1.09
CA LYS A 777 57.11 23.73 1.02
C LYS A 777 57.01 25.00 0.16
N THR A 778 57.44 26.14 0.68
CA THR A 778 57.58 27.41 -0.07
C THR A 778 58.96 27.98 0.23
N ASN A 779 59.80 28.19 -0.79
CA ASN A 779 61.18 28.67 -0.65
C ASN A 779 62.06 27.84 0.32
N GLY A 780 61.85 26.52 0.36
CA GLY A 780 62.59 25.61 1.26
C GLY A 780 61.98 25.46 2.66
N GLU A 781 61.11 26.36 3.08
CA GLU A 781 60.46 26.33 4.39
C GLU A 781 59.09 25.61 4.36
N VAL A 782 58.76 24.93 5.45
CA VAL A 782 57.48 24.24 5.63
C VAL A 782 56.45 25.22 6.19
N VAL A 783 55.48 25.63 5.38
CA VAL A 783 54.41 26.55 5.77
C VAL A 783 53.05 25.87 5.75
N ILE A 784 52.10 26.40 6.53
CA ILE A 784 50.73 25.86 6.58
C ILE A 784 50.03 26.10 5.24
N ASN A 785 49.41 25.04 4.72
CA ASN A 785 48.58 25.10 3.53
C ASN A 785 47.16 25.56 3.92
N GLN A 786 46.89 26.85 3.72
CA GLN A 786 45.57 27.44 3.96
C GLN A 786 44.46 26.88 3.05
N ARG A 787 44.80 26.12 1.99
CA ARG A 787 43.83 25.41 1.14
C ARG A 787 43.59 23.95 1.56
N SER A 788 44.15 23.51 2.69
CA SER A 788 43.93 22.17 3.21
C SER A 788 42.54 22.02 3.84
N ASP A 789 42.00 20.80 3.84
CA ASP A 789 40.70 20.52 4.47
C ASP A 789 40.72 20.82 5.98
N TRP A 790 41.85 20.56 6.65
CA TRP A 790 41.99 20.82 8.08
C TRP A 790 42.01 22.31 8.38
N TYR A 791 42.66 23.14 7.56
CA TYR A 791 42.64 24.59 7.77
C TYR A 791 41.22 25.16 7.61
N PHE A 792 40.47 24.72 6.60
CA PHE A 792 39.06 25.11 6.44
C PHE A 792 38.18 24.62 7.60
N GLN A 793 38.41 23.40 8.10
CA GLN A 793 37.71 22.89 9.27
C GLN A 793 37.97 23.76 10.50
N ILE A 794 39.23 24.05 10.80
CA ILE A 794 39.65 24.83 11.97
C ILE A 794 39.14 26.27 11.90
N GLN A 795 39.28 26.95 10.75
CA GLN A 795 38.72 28.30 10.58
C GLN A 795 37.20 28.31 10.74
N GLY A 796 36.51 27.26 10.28
CA GLY A 796 35.07 27.10 10.51
C GLY A 796 34.71 26.89 11.98
N GLN A 797 35.46 26.05 12.70
CA GLN A 797 35.28 25.87 14.14
C GLN A 797 35.51 27.17 14.91
N LEU A 798 36.58 27.92 14.58
CA LEU A 798 36.89 29.21 15.23
C LEU A 798 35.79 30.26 15.02
N HIS A 799 35.23 30.32 13.81
CA HIS A 799 34.11 31.22 13.50
C HIS A 799 32.85 30.83 14.30
N ILE A 800 32.42 29.58 14.17
CA ILE A 800 31.16 29.08 14.74
C ILE A 800 31.18 29.09 16.27
N CYS A 801 32.30 28.67 16.88
CA CYS A 801 32.48 28.65 18.33
C CYS A 801 32.85 30.03 18.91
N LYS A 802 33.04 31.05 18.06
CA LYS A 802 33.50 32.40 18.42
C LYS A 802 34.78 32.41 19.27
N LYS A 803 35.81 31.69 18.84
CA LYS A 803 37.11 31.60 19.52
C LYS A 803 38.24 32.20 18.68
N ASP A 804 39.25 32.76 19.34
CA ASP A 804 40.34 33.48 18.65
C ASP A 804 41.45 32.55 18.14
N SER A 805 41.60 31.37 18.73
CA SER A 805 42.65 30.44 18.32
C SER A 805 42.34 28.98 18.64
N CYS A 806 42.97 28.08 17.88
CA CYS A 806 42.86 26.63 17.99
C CYS A 806 44.26 26.01 18.09
N LEU A 807 44.46 25.16 19.08
CA LEU A 807 45.62 24.30 19.22
C LEU A 807 45.38 23.02 18.40
N LEU A 808 46.08 22.90 17.28
CA LEU A 808 46.09 21.70 16.45
C LEU A 808 47.17 20.74 16.93
N GLY A 809 46.79 19.54 17.35
CA GLY A 809 47.70 18.44 17.67
C GLY A 809 47.74 17.40 16.55
N ILE A 810 48.92 17.16 15.97
CA ILE A 810 49.14 16.11 14.96
C ILE A 810 49.90 14.97 15.62
N TRP A 811 49.18 13.87 15.90
CA TRP A 811 49.74 12.69 16.56
C TRP A 811 50.27 11.69 15.53
N TYR A 812 51.49 11.19 15.77
CA TYR A 812 52.19 10.30 14.84
C TYR A 812 52.92 9.14 15.52
N GLY A 813 52.40 8.66 16.67
CA GLY A 813 52.88 7.46 17.35
C GLY A 813 54.04 7.68 18.32
N ASN A 814 54.40 6.63 19.07
CA ASN A 814 55.55 6.59 19.99
C ASN A 814 55.65 7.79 20.95
N ASN A 815 54.52 8.23 21.52
CA ASN A 815 54.44 9.43 22.38
C ASN A 815 54.98 10.71 21.72
N LYS A 816 54.82 10.87 20.39
CA LYS A 816 55.17 12.09 19.66
C LYS A 816 53.94 12.79 19.10
N ILE A 817 53.89 14.10 19.29
CA ILE A 817 52.83 14.99 18.79
C ILE A 817 53.47 16.29 18.33
N LYS A 818 53.10 16.76 17.14
CA LYS A 818 53.48 18.09 16.64
C LYS A 818 52.31 19.04 16.85
N THR A 819 52.56 20.21 17.41
CA THR A 819 51.52 21.18 17.72
C THR A 819 51.67 22.46 16.92
N GLU A 820 50.54 23.05 16.52
CA GLU A 820 50.45 24.30 15.77
C GLU A 820 49.33 25.15 16.36
N ILE A 821 49.54 26.46 16.53
CA ILE A 821 48.49 27.38 16.96
C ILE A 821 47.94 28.12 15.75
N ILE A 822 46.67 27.87 15.45
CA ILE A 822 45.96 28.49 14.33
C ILE A 822 45.08 29.62 14.86
N LYS A 823 45.37 30.86 14.42
CA LYS A 823 44.55 32.03 14.76
C LYS A 823 43.35 32.16 13.83
N LYS A 824 42.26 32.70 14.37
CA LYS A 824 41.05 33.05 13.60
C LYS A 824 41.39 34.10 12.54
N ASN A 825 40.89 33.91 11.33
CA ASN A 825 41.11 34.80 10.20
C ASN A 825 39.77 35.18 9.56
N ASP A 826 39.16 36.26 10.06
CA ASP A 826 37.85 36.73 9.60
C ASP A 826 37.87 37.22 8.13
N ALA A 827 38.99 37.81 7.69
CA ALA A 827 39.15 38.23 6.30
C ALA A 827 39.13 37.01 5.35
N PHE A 828 39.79 35.91 5.75
CA PHE A 828 39.76 34.66 5.01
C PHE A 828 38.38 34.01 5.04
N TRP A 829 37.69 34.00 6.18
CA TRP A 829 36.32 33.50 6.28
C TRP A 829 35.37 34.23 5.33
N LYS A 830 35.33 35.57 5.42
CA LYS A 830 34.48 36.45 4.61
C LYS A 830 34.75 36.31 3.11
N LYS A 831 36.01 36.21 2.72
CA LYS A 831 36.42 36.17 1.31
C LYS A 831 36.32 34.78 0.69
N GLU A 832 36.79 33.74 1.39
CA GLU A 832 37.05 32.43 0.78
C GLU A 832 36.06 31.34 1.20
N MET A 833 35.42 31.47 2.38
CA MET A 833 34.58 30.43 2.96
C MET A 833 33.09 30.77 2.90
N GLU A 834 32.68 31.86 3.55
CA GLU A 834 31.27 32.23 3.75
C GLU A 834 30.46 32.21 2.44
N PRO A 835 30.86 32.90 1.35
CA PRO A 835 30.06 32.93 0.12
C PRO A 835 29.86 31.54 -0.51
N LYS A 836 30.88 30.68 -0.46
CA LYS A 836 30.84 29.34 -1.06
C LYS A 836 30.02 28.36 -0.22
N LEU A 837 30.08 28.48 1.11
CA LEU A 837 29.30 27.65 2.03
C LEU A 837 27.81 27.98 1.95
N LEU A 838 27.46 29.28 1.97
CA LEU A 838 26.07 29.74 1.82
C LEU A 838 25.49 29.28 0.49
N LYS A 839 26.19 29.57 -0.62
CA LYS A 839 25.76 29.17 -1.97
C LYS A 839 25.53 27.66 -2.07
N PHE A 840 26.46 26.84 -1.56
CA PHE A 840 26.27 25.39 -1.56
C PHE A 840 25.09 24.94 -0.68
N TYR A 841 24.90 25.54 0.49
CA TYR A 841 23.80 25.18 1.36
C TYR A 841 22.45 25.43 0.68
N TYR A 842 22.19 26.66 0.24
CA TYR A 842 20.91 27.06 -0.36
C TYR A 842 20.63 26.40 -1.72
N ASP A 843 21.66 26.26 -2.55
CA ASP A 843 21.47 25.81 -3.94
C ASP A 843 21.59 24.29 -4.11
N CYS A 844 22.30 23.61 -3.20
CA CYS A 844 22.62 22.18 -3.36
C CYS A 844 22.06 21.32 -2.21
N LEU A 845 22.29 21.70 -0.95
CA LEU A 845 21.96 20.86 0.20
C LEU A 845 20.49 21.03 0.64
N LEU A 846 20.04 22.27 0.81
CA LEU A 846 18.71 22.63 1.28
C LEU A 846 17.57 22.11 0.37
N PRO A 847 17.67 22.13 -0.98
CA PRO A 847 16.63 21.55 -1.83
C PRO A 847 16.42 20.05 -1.58
N GLU A 848 17.49 19.32 -1.23
CA GLU A 848 17.41 17.88 -0.92
C GLU A 848 16.93 17.62 0.52
N LEU A 849 17.18 18.55 1.46
CA LEU A 849 16.62 18.49 2.81
C LEU A 849 15.11 18.73 2.83
N VAL A 850 14.64 19.66 1.98
CA VAL A 850 13.24 20.12 1.93
C VAL A 850 12.37 19.20 1.06
N ASP A 851 12.88 18.76 -0.08
CA ASP A 851 12.18 17.82 -0.97
C ASP A 851 13.13 16.71 -1.46
N PRO A 852 13.38 15.68 -0.62
CA PRO A 852 14.36 14.65 -0.90
C PRO A 852 14.06 13.90 -2.20
N ARG A 853 14.96 13.94 -3.18
CA ARG A 853 14.87 13.16 -4.43
C ARG A 853 15.50 11.79 -4.30
N HIS A 854 16.57 11.66 -3.51
CA HIS A 854 17.32 10.41 -3.39
C HIS A 854 16.46 9.28 -2.81
N THR A 855 15.65 9.57 -1.79
CA THR A 855 14.72 8.61 -1.17
C THR A 855 13.56 8.21 -2.09
N ARG A 856 13.32 8.98 -3.16
CA ARG A 856 12.35 8.72 -4.23
C ARG A 856 12.97 8.03 -5.46
N ASN A 857 14.23 7.56 -5.38
CA ASN A 857 15.00 7.02 -6.52
C ASN A 857 15.19 8.01 -7.69
N LYS A 858 15.19 9.32 -7.42
CA LYS A 858 15.51 10.36 -8.41
C LYS A 858 16.94 10.89 -8.22
N PRO A 859 17.60 11.38 -9.29
CA PRO A 859 18.87 12.09 -9.14
C PRO A 859 18.66 13.34 -8.28
N ILE A 860 19.62 13.60 -7.39
CA ILE A 860 19.63 14.79 -6.54
C ILE A 860 19.68 16.03 -7.45
N ARG A 861 19.08 17.14 -7.02
CA ARG A 861 19.07 18.38 -7.82
C ARG A 861 20.49 18.92 -7.97
N ASP A 862 20.87 19.21 -9.22
CA ASP A 862 21.93 20.16 -9.49
C ASP A 862 21.32 21.56 -9.65
N PRO A 863 22.03 22.62 -9.24
CA PRO A 863 21.55 23.98 -9.40
C PRO A 863 21.67 24.47 -10.85
N ASP A 864 20.83 25.44 -11.23
CA ASP A 864 20.67 25.88 -12.62
C ASP A 864 22.00 26.28 -13.29
N TYR A 865 22.92 26.91 -12.55
CA TYR A 865 24.24 27.29 -13.07
C TYR A 865 25.15 26.09 -13.42
N VAL A 866 24.97 24.94 -12.77
CA VAL A 866 25.67 23.69 -13.12
C VAL A 866 25.04 23.09 -14.37
N ILE A 867 23.71 23.08 -14.44
CA ILE A 867 22.96 22.52 -15.56
C ILE A 867 23.26 23.29 -16.84
N VAL A 868 23.20 24.62 -16.79
CA VAL A 868 23.50 25.51 -17.95
C VAL A 868 24.94 25.33 -18.42
N HIS A 869 25.91 25.18 -17.52
CA HIS A 869 27.30 24.95 -17.89
C HIS A 869 27.50 23.59 -18.58
N ASN A 870 26.87 22.53 -18.07
CA ASN A 870 26.96 21.20 -18.67
C ASN A 870 26.28 21.14 -20.05
N ASN A 871 25.15 21.83 -20.22
CA ASN A 871 24.44 21.91 -21.51
C ASN A 871 25.18 22.75 -22.57
N LYS A 872 26.00 23.73 -22.16
CA LYS A 872 26.86 24.49 -23.10
C LYS A 872 28.08 23.70 -23.59
N ASN A 873 28.48 22.63 -22.87
CA ASN A 873 29.65 21.82 -23.19
C ASN A 873 29.30 20.43 -23.76
N SER A 874 28.01 20.09 -23.89
CA SER A 874 27.58 18.90 -24.64
C SER A 874 27.64 19.20 -26.14
N VAL A 875 28.59 18.56 -26.83
CA VAL A 875 28.67 18.54 -28.30
C VAL A 875 27.35 18.01 -28.86
N PRO A 876 26.77 18.60 -29.94
CA PRO A 876 25.57 18.05 -30.56
C PRO A 876 25.90 16.67 -31.15
N ASP A 877 25.26 15.62 -30.64
CA ASP A 877 25.25 14.31 -31.29
C ASP A 877 24.52 14.46 -32.65
N THR A 878 25.31 14.51 -33.72
CA THR A 878 24.81 14.37 -35.10
C THR A 878 24.34 12.94 -35.31
N CYS A 879 23.08 12.63 -35.00
CA CYS A 879 22.34 11.54 -35.64
C CYS A 879 20.84 11.69 -35.42
N ASN A 880 20.09 11.75 -36.53
CA ASN A 880 18.62 11.79 -36.68
C ASN A 880 17.95 13.16 -36.87
N GLU A 881 18.43 13.94 -37.85
CA GLU A 881 17.55 14.78 -38.68
C GLU A 881 17.50 14.22 -40.11
N GLN A 882 16.85 13.06 -40.25
CA GLN A 882 16.37 12.55 -41.55
C GLN A 882 15.03 11.85 -41.33
N LEU A 883 13.98 12.60 -40.97
CA LEU A 883 12.58 12.11 -41.09
C LEU A 883 11.48 13.19 -41.00
N GLU A 884 11.81 14.49 -41.12
CA GLU A 884 10.79 15.56 -41.22
C GLU A 884 11.04 16.53 -42.39
N LYS A 885 11.41 15.98 -43.56
CA LYS A 885 11.32 16.70 -44.85
C LYS A 885 10.72 15.81 -45.93
N ALA A 886 9.48 15.41 -45.73
CA ALA A 886 8.61 14.92 -46.79
C ALA A 886 7.15 15.04 -46.34
N THR A 887 6.56 16.24 -46.49
CA THR A 887 5.16 16.47 -46.90
C THR A 887 4.82 17.95 -46.76
N GLY A 888 4.36 18.57 -47.85
CA GLY A 888 3.33 19.61 -47.77
C GLY A 888 3.77 21.07 -47.84
N SER A 889 4.16 21.48 -49.05
CA SER A 889 4.01 22.82 -49.64
C SER A 889 2.81 23.67 -49.17
N GLY A 890 3.01 24.99 -49.04
CA GLY A 890 1.90 25.96 -49.00
C GLY A 890 2.26 27.42 -48.71
N LYS A 891 2.72 28.13 -49.75
CA LYS A 891 2.53 29.58 -50.08
C LYS A 891 2.80 30.70 -49.06
N GLU A 892 3.81 31.51 -49.43
CA GLU A 892 3.83 32.98 -49.56
C GLU A 892 2.86 33.84 -48.72
N ASN A 893 3.42 34.76 -47.92
CA ASN A 893 3.43 36.18 -48.27
C ASN A 893 4.35 37.00 -47.35
N ALA A 894 5.04 37.95 -47.98
CA ALA A 894 5.83 38.99 -47.34
C ALA A 894 4.93 40.03 -46.65
N ASP A 895 5.38 40.58 -45.53
CA ASP A 895 5.41 42.04 -45.39
C ASP A 895 6.30 42.50 -44.23
N SER A 896 7.07 43.54 -44.55
CA SER A 896 7.90 44.35 -43.69
C SER A 896 7.08 45.40 -42.94
N ASN A 897 7.29 45.57 -41.63
CA ASN A 897 7.78 46.84 -41.06
C ASN A 897 7.86 46.85 -39.51
N GLN A 898 8.97 47.43 -39.05
CA GLN A 898 9.14 48.39 -37.94
C GLN A 898 8.47 48.18 -36.57
N GLN A 899 9.34 48.14 -35.55
CA GLN A 899 9.36 48.93 -34.30
C GLN A 899 9.90 48.05 -33.15
N SER A 900 10.68 48.51 -32.18
CA SER A 900 11.44 49.72 -31.94
C SER A 900 12.31 49.37 -30.74
N VAL A 901 13.59 49.73 -30.80
CA VAL A 901 14.51 49.68 -29.68
C VAL A 901 14.06 50.72 -28.66
N VAL A 902 13.83 50.31 -27.42
CA VAL A 902 13.91 51.19 -26.25
C VAL A 902 14.69 50.45 -25.18
N GLU A 903 15.93 50.91 -25.01
CA GLU A 903 16.76 50.70 -23.83
C GLU A 903 16.08 51.31 -22.61
N TYR A 904 16.12 50.60 -21.48
CA TYR A 904 16.24 51.25 -20.17
C TYR A 904 17.28 50.46 -19.38
N GLU A 905 18.45 51.10 -19.24
CA GLU A 905 19.39 50.83 -18.17
C GLU A 905 18.67 51.04 -16.82
N ASP A 906 18.98 50.19 -15.84
CA ASP A 906 19.05 50.71 -14.47
C ASP A 906 20.15 50.00 -13.70
N VAL A 907 21.02 50.86 -13.18
CA VAL A 907 22.21 50.60 -12.41
C VAL A 907 21.86 50.84 -10.94
N PHE A 908 22.65 50.24 -10.05
CA PHE A 908 22.86 50.60 -8.63
C PHE A 908 22.03 49.90 -7.54
N SER A 909 22.76 48.98 -6.89
CA SER A 909 23.04 48.92 -5.44
C SER A 909 21.92 49.12 -4.43
N PHE A 910 21.78 48.14 -3.53
CA PHE A 910 21.47 48.43 -2.13
C PHE A 910 22.36 47.61 -1.20
N SER A 911 23.25 48.33 -0.54
CA SER A 911 23.78 48.05 0.78
C SER A 911 22.66 48.15 1.84
N ASP A 912 22.88 47.43 2.94
CA ASP A 912 22.19 47.51 4.23
C ASP A 912 20.76 46.93 4.32
N PHE A 913 20.66 45.65 4.72
CA PHE A 913 20.14 45.20 6.02
C PHE A 913 20.35 43.69 6.23
#